data_AF-A0A8I1T708-F1
#
_entry.id   AF-A0A8I1T708-F1
#
_cell.length_a   1.000
_cell.length_b   1.000
_cell.length_c   1.000
_cell.angle_alpha   90.00
_cell.angle_beta   90.00
_cell.angle_gamma   90.00
#
_symmetry.space_group_name_H-M   'P 1'
#
loop_
_entity.id
_entity.type
_entity.pdbx_description
1 polymer ?
#
loop_
_entity_poly.entity_id
_entity_poly.type
_entity_poly.pdbx_seq_one_letter_code
_entity_poly.pdbx_strand_id
1 'polypeptide(L)'
;MSCCSACGKHACACACGCGATAGTPLSLTNRPGLNSLAYRVGTYADFRATMQADLSDAALPALAGLRTREQDDPAMALLDAWAVGADVLSFYTERIANEGYLRTATERRSVLELARLLDYRLRPGVAASVYLAYTVEKDSPPVTIPAGARAQSVPAPGEQMQTFETAEPLDARYEWNALRPRLTRPQDITLDNVATLDALWVASTATGLKPNDRLLFLFGELPDGVPALRLVQSVEVQPQSGRSKLLLQPFGALQGQIVAAAKVAIAALSGGTPLRDRIERLYRGLLLGGGDVGSVNRLLGSFGLEVGNLAGGPAPAQAFLLAVVKAFGGDGAVSPPPAGGFGALFGALTRQATLQPANSLRLQRSVAAALGKASDARPQLLLKFAPQLHDTFYRAWASVPQGEPSPALNGVYALRLAAPLFGYNAPRIMGLGLNDDPATKGTVPYVSRPDGDWDAIADGGEEDDLVQLDNAYDGVQAGSFLLIQSGRYGPPVVAQARRVQVHPRSAYGISGKTTGIELVKPDADTSVWQAPSMSTLRATQVHAQSESLPLAELVIGDEVGALAADGSPRSTGDSATRLTLDGAVDGLKAGRWVIVEGRRSDVPGTDAVTAAELVMLAAVEQGTDADLPGDTVHSTLVFANAGLAYRYVRDSVTVRANVVRATHGESRREVLGSGSGAASMQAFVLKQPPLTWVSASTVDGVQSTLTLRVNDLQWHETRNLAFVGASDRHFVTATDDDGRTTVQFGDGVHGARLPTGVENVVATYRNGIGTPGNVRAQQVSLLATRPLGVKDVINPLRASGGADAETRDQARRNVPLAVLALDRLVSVADYADFARSFGGVGKAVAVKLGGLVQVTIAGAADAPIDPSSDLYRNLLQALQQYGDPSLPVRLDVRELLALTVSAKVGLLPDFAWESVEPAVRAALLDAFGFERRALAQAAYLSELVACMQAVRGVAWVDVDAFGSLDEATLLAGFGAGDNGKQGDGAALMTHVTAATATTVPPRVPVLPARYDDTGTLRPAQLAYLPPNVPDTLLLQEATP
;
A
#
# COMPACT_ATOMS: atom_id res chain seq x y z
N MET A 1 21.25 -43.03 -53.96
CA MET A 1 20.37 -41.85 -54.13
C MET A 1 20.71 -41.22 -55.46
N SER A 2 19.78 -41.31 -56.43
CA SER A 2 19.89 -40.66 -57.75
C SER A 2 19.71 -39.14 -57.59
N CYS A 3 20.36 -38.34 -58.45
CA CYS A 3 20.32 -36.87 -58.47
C CYS A 3 18.91 -36.23 -58.43
N CYS A 4 17.84 -36.99 -58.68
CA CYS A 4 16.47 -36.49 -58.70
C CYS A 4 15.87 -36.18 -57.31
N SER A 5 16.42 -36.68 -56.20
CA SER A 5 15.80 -36.48 -54.87
C SER A 5 16.10 -35.13 -54.21
N ALA A 6 16.90 -34.26 -54.84
CA ALA A 6 17.37 -33.01 -54.22
C ALA A 6 16.72 -31.72 -54.76
N CYS A 7 16.05 -31.77 -55.92
CA CYS A 7 15.48 -30.58 -56.55
C CYS A 7 13.96 -30.65 -56.51
N GLY A 8 13.33 -30.01 -55.53
CA GLY A 8 11.86 -29.86 -55.45
C GLY A 8 11.29 -28.90 -56.51
N LYS A 9 11.77 -28.97 -57.76
CA LYS A 9 11.25 -28.21 -58.90
C LYS A 9 10.69 -29.16 -59.95
N HIS A 10 9.47 -28.89 -60.39
CA HIS A 10 8.87 -29.49 -61.58
C HIS A 10 9.78 -29.17 -62.78
N ALA A 11 10.16 -30.23 -63.52
CA ALA A 11 11.07 -30.24 -64.67
C ALA A 11 12.54 -29.87 -64.38
N CYS A 12 13.36 -30.88 -64.12
CA CYS A 12 14.82 -30.77 -64.23
C CYS A 12 15.21 -30.98 -65.70
N ALA A 13 15.42 -29.89 -66.44
CA ALA A 13 16.13 -29.94 -67.72
C ALA A 13 17.63 -30.13 -67.46
N CYS A 14 18.05 -31.33 -67.06
CA CYS A 14 19.46 -31.69 -66.96
C CYS A 14 19.94 -32.34 -68.27
N ALA A 15 21.17 -32.01 -68.65
CA ALA A 15 21.87 -32.35 -69.88
C ALA A 15 22.22 -33.84 -70.08
N CYS A 16 21.44 -34.77 -69.52
CA CYS A 16 21.45 -36.19 -69.85
C CYS A 16 20.07 -36.53 -70.41
N GLY A 17 19.98 -36.78 -71.72
CA GLY A 17 18.73 -36.89 -72.51
C GLY A 17 17.76 -38.01 -72.12
N CYS A 18 17.24 -37.98 -70.90
CA CYS A 18 16.18 -38.85 -70.39
C CYS A 18 14.93 -37.98 -70.19
N GLY A 19 14.20 -37.69 -71.27
CA GLY A 19 12.92 -36.97 -71.25
C GLY A 19 11.77 -37.82 -70.71
N ALA A 20 11.94 -38.46 -69.55
CA ALA A 20 10.86 -39.18 -68.89
C ALA A 20 10.03 -38.18 -68.09
N THR A 21 8.75 -38.01 -68.47
CA THR A 21 7.76 -37.39 -67.59
C THR A 21 7.74 -38.16 -66.27
N ALA A 22 7.87 -37.45 -65.14
CA ALA A 22 7.76 -38.09 -63.83
C ALA A 22 6.34 -38.64 -63.70
N GLY A 23 6.19 -39.96 -63.76
CA GLY A 23 4.89 -40.61 -63.69
C GLY A 23 4.21 -40.32 -62.36
N THR A 24 2.96 -39.85 -62.41
CA THR A 24 2.11 -39.77 -61.22
C THR A 24 1.64 -41.18 -60.81
N PRO A 25 1.60 -41.53 -59.52
CA PRO A 25 1.80 -40.64 -58.36
C PRO A 25 3.27 -40.32 -58.07
N LEU A 26 3.55 -39.05 -57.78
CA LEU A 26 4.85 -38.58 -57.29
C LEU A 26 5.17 -39.17 -55.92
N SER A 27 6.45 -39.34 -55.62
CA SER A 27 6.90 -39.89 -54.33
C SER A 27 6.69 -38.90 -53.18
N LEU A 28 6.03 -39.35 -52.11
CA LEU A 28 5.80 -38.56 -50.92
C LEU A 28 7.02 -38.63 -50.00
N THR A 29 7.79 -37.54 -49.90
CA THR A 29 8.93 -37.44 -48.98
C THR A 29 8.85 -36.16 -48.16
N ASN A 30 8.62 -36.30 -46.86
CA ASN A 30 8.58 -35.19 -45.91
C ASN A 30 9.71 -35.31 -44.89
N ARG A 31 10.50 -34.25 -44.71
CA ARG A 31 11.52 -34.22 -43.65
C ARG A 31 10.84 -34.06 -42.28
N PRO A 32 11.39 -34.63 -41.20
CA PRO A 32 10.93 -34.32 -39.85
C PRO A 32 11.04 -32.80 -39.57
N GLY A 33 10.10 -32.25 -38.81
CA GLY A 33 10.19 -30.84 -38.37
C GLY A 33 9.66 -29.79 -39.36
N LEU A 34 8.99 -30.14 -40.45
CA LEU A 34 8.33 -29.19 -41.38
C LEU A 34 6.97 -28.66 -40.91
N ASN A 35 6.72 -27.35 -40.98
CA ASN A 35 5.45 -26.74 -40.51
C ASN A 35 4.23 -27.04 -41.41
N SER A 36 4.46 -27.73 -42.53
CA SER A 36 3.43 -28.28 -43.42
C SER A 36 3.97 -29.56 -44.06
N LEU A 37 3.06 -30.46 -44.43
CA LEU A 37 3.35 -31.67 -45.20
C LEU A 37 3.06 -31.40 -46.69
N ALA A 38 4.01 -31.79 -47.53
CA ALA A 38 3.79 -31.95 -48.96
C ALA A 38 3.19 -33.35 -49.17
N TYR A 39 1.90 -33.43 -49.47
CA TYR A 39 1.18 -34.69 -49.64
C TYR A 39 0.50 -34.81 -51.01
N ARG A 40 0.69 -33.82 -51.89
CA ARG A 40 0.25 -33.92 -53.28
C ARG A 40 1.07 -34.96 -54.03
N VAL A 41 0.38 -35.88 -54.68
CA VAL A 41 0.96 -36.91 -55.55
C VAL A 41 1.01 -36.49 -57.02
N GLY A 42 0.66 -35.24 -57.31
CA GLY A 42 0.65 -34.64 -58.64
C GLY A 42 -0.18 -33.35 -58.66
N THR A 43 0.10 -32.50 -59.64
CA THR A 43 -0.75 -31.36 -60.04
C THR A 43 -1.51 -31.70 -61.31
N TYR A 44 -2.49 -30.88 -61.70
CA TYR A 44 -3.21 -31.03 -62.98
C TYR A 44 -2.25 -31.25 -64.16
N ALA A 45 -1.17 -30.48 -64.25
CA ALA A 45 -0.20 -30.58 -65.33
C ALA A 45 0.54 -31.94 -65.31
N ASP A 46 0.91 -32.42 -64.12
CA ASP A 46 1.62 -33.71 -63.96
C ASP A 46 0.71 -34.90 -64.31
N PHE A 47 -0.55 -34.89 -63.84
CA PHE A 47 -1.53 -35.95 -64.14
C PHE A 47 -1.87 -35.99 -65.62
N ARG A 48 -2.11 -34.82 -66.25
CA ARG A 48 -2.41 -34.72 -67.67
C ARG A 48 -1.24 -35.20 -68.51
N ALA A 49 -0.02 -34.79 -68.17
CA ALA A 49 1.19 -35.23 -68.88
C ALA A 49 1.44 -36.74 -68.74
N THR A 50 1.22 -37.31 -67.55
CA THR A 50 1.36 -38.76 -67.31
C THR A 50 0.34 -39.55 -68.13
N MET A 51 -0.95 -39.21 -68.03
CA MET A 51 -2.00 -39.93 -68.78
C MET A 51 -1.83 -39.79 -70.30
N GLN A 52 -1.37 -38.64 -70.80
CA GLN A 52 -1.05 -38.45 -72.21
C GLN A 52 0.13 -39.31 -72.69
N ALA A 53 1.13 -39.52 -71.82
CA ALA A 53 2.25 -40.42 -72.10
C ALA A 53 1.79 -41.88 -72.11
N ASP A 54 0.92 -42.27 -71.16
CA ASP A 54 0.41 -43.64 -71.01
C ASP A 54 -0.49 -44.10 -72.18
N LEU A 55 -1.10 -43.16 -72.92
CA LEU A 55 -1.82 -43.49 -74.17
C LEU A 55 -0.93 -44.20 -75.20
N SER A 56 0.38 -43.99 -75.13
CA SER A 56 1.38 -44.61 -76.02
C SER A 56 2.12 -45.78 -75.36
N ASP A 57 1.71 -46.21 -74.16
CA ASP A 57 2.38 -47.30 -73.44
C ASP A 57 2.06 -48.66 -74.08
N ALA A 58 3.11 -49.41 -74.41
CA ALA A 58 3.02 -50.76 -74.97
C ALA A 58 2.37 -51.77 -73.99
N ALA A 59 2.36 -51.47 -72.69
CA ALA A 59 1.66 -52.26 -71.68
C ALA A 59 0.13 -52.11 -71.74
N LEU A 60 -0.39 -51.07 -72.42
CA LEU A 60 -1.82 -50.78 -72.56
C LEU A 60 -2.26 -50.87 -74.04
N PRO A 61 -2.19 -52.06 -74.67
CA PRO A 61 -2.42 -52.22 -76.11
C PRO A 61 -3.83 -51.83 -76.56
N ALA A 62 -4.81 -51.85 -75.65
CA ALA A 62 -6.18 -51.40 -75.93
C ALA A 62 -6.27 -49.89 -76.23
N LEU A 63 -5.31 -49.09 -75.78
CA LEU A 63 -5.27 -47.63 -75.97
C LEU A 63 -4.46 -47.19 -77.20
N ALA A 64 -3.74 -48.12 -77.85
CA ALA A 64 -2.84 -47.81 -78.99
C ALA A 64 -3.54 -47.21 -80.23
N GLY A 65 -4.87 -47.30 -80.28
CA GLY A 65 -5.70 -46.65 -81.31
C GLY A 65 -5.90 -45.14 -81.11
N LEU A 66 -5.68 -44.61 -79.90
CA LEU A 66 -5.89 -43.21 -79.54
C LEU A 66 -4.64 -42.36 -79.86
N ARG A 67 -4.48 -41.98 -81.14
CA ARG A 67 -3.26 -41.35 -81.67
C ARG A 67 -3.27 -39.83 -81.75
N THR A 68 -4.44 -39.19 -81.74
CA THR A 68 -4.54 -37.72 -81.80
C THR A 68 -4.20 -37.10 -80.44
N ARG A 69 -3.68 -35.87 -80.46
CA ARG A 69 -3.34 -35.05 -79.28
C ARG A 69 -3.94 -33.64 -79.39
N GLU A 70 -4.88 -33.46 -80.29
CA GLU A 70 -5.57 -32.18 -80.48
C GLU A 70 -6.48 -31.88 -79.28
N GLN A 71 -6.64 -30.59 -78.96
CA GLN A 71 -7.37 -30.18 -77.74
C GLN A 71 -8.88 -30.38 -77.84
N ASP A 72 -9.41 -30.52 -79.04
CA ASP A 72 -10.82 -30.75 -79.37
C ASP A 72 -11.18 -32.25 -79.48
N ASP A 73 -10.23 -33.16 -79.29
CA ASP A 73 -10.51 -34.59 -79.27
C ASP A 73 -11.22 -35.03 -77.96
N PRO A 74 -12.31 -35.82 -78.02
CA PRO A 74 -13.04 -36.26 -76.84
C PRO A 74 -12.22 -37.08 -75.84
N ALA A 75 -11.23 -37.86 -76.27
CA ALA A 75 -10.36 -38.60 -75.36
C ALA A 75 -9.40 -37.65 -74.62
N MET A 76 -8.92 -36.60 -75.29
CA MET A 76 -8.10 -35.55 -74.66
C MET A 76 -8.92 -34.72 -73.66
N ALA A 77 -10.18 -34.42 -73.96
CA ALA A 77 -11.12 -33.78 -73.02
C ALA A 77 -11.44 -34.67 -71.80
N LEU A 78 -11.54 -35.99 -71.99
CA LEU A 78 -11.75 -36.93 -70.88
C LEU A 78 -10.52 -37.01 -69.96
N LEU A 79 -9.31 -37.06 -70.54
CA LEU A 79 -8.06 -36.99 -69.76
C LEU A 79 -7.94 -35.66 -69.02
N ASP A 80 -8.38 -34.56 -69.63
CA ASP A 80 -8.42 -33.25 -69.01
C ASP A 80 -9.33 -33.22 -67.76
N ALA A 81 -10.56 -33.72 -67.91
CA ALA A 81 -11.51 -33.83 -66.80
C ALA A 81 -10.98 -34.71 -65.65
N TRP A 82 -10.35 -35.83 -65.95
CA TRP A 82 -9.73 -36.70 -64.94
C TRP A 82 -8.50 -36.06 -64.29
N ALA A 83 -7.70 -35.29 -65.02
CA ALA A 83 -6.56 -34.56 -64.47
C ALA A 83 -7.02 -33.48 -63.47
N VAL A 84 -8.11 -32.77 -63.78
CA VAL A 84 -8.73 -31.82 -62.85
C VAL A 84 -9.25 -32.54 -61.61
N GLY A 85 -9.98 -33.65 -61.78
CA GLY A 85 -10.47 -34.46 -60.66
C GLY A 85 -9.34 -34.96 -59.75
N ALA A 86 -8.25 -35.45 -60.33
CA ALA A 86 -7.08 -35.92 -59.60
C ALA A 86 -6.35 -34.78 -58.85
N ASP A 87 -6.21 -33.60 -59.46
CA ASP A 87 -5.62 -32.43 -58.79
C ASP A 87 -6.46 -31.96 -57.61
N VAL A 88 -7.78 -31.90 -57.76
CA VAL A 88 -8.70 -31.55 -56.66
C VAL A 88 -8.63 -32.57 -55.51
N LEU A 89 -8.61 -33.87 -55.81
CA LEU A 89 -8.48 -34.91 -54.78
C LEU A 89 -7.11 -34.85 -54.08
N SER A 90 -6.03 -34.68 -54.84
CA SER A 90 -4.66 -34.50 -54.35
C SER A 90 -4.55 -33.25 -53.45
N PHE A 91 -5.19 -32.14 -53.86
CA PHE A 91 -5.32 -30.91 -53.08
C PHE A 91 -5.97 -31.17 -51.72
N TYR A 92 -7.15 -31.78 -51.69
CA TYR A 92 -7.90 -31.99 -50.44
C TYR A 92 -7.21 -33.00 -49.52
N THR A 93 -6.64 -34.07 -50.08
CA THR A 93 -5.89 -35.07 -49.30
C THR A 93 -4.71 -34.43 -48.59
N GLU A 94 -4.01 -33.49 -49.23
CA GLU A 94 -2.95 -32.73 -48.58
C GLU A 94 -3.45 -31.86 -47.41
N ARG A 95 -4.59 -31.19 -47.55
CA ARG A 95 -5.15 -30.38 -46.46
C ARG A 95 -5.53 -31.29 -45.28
N ILE A 96 -6.21 -32.41 -45.56
CA ILE A 96 -6.56 -33.40 -44.53
C ILE A 96 -5.31 -33.97 -43.84
N ALA A 97 -4.25 -34.29 -44.59
CA ALA A 97 -3.00 -34.79 -44.02
C ALA A 97 -2.33 -33.75 -43.11
N ASN A 98 -2.39 -32.47 -43.47
CA ASN A 98 -1.88 -31.39 -42.63
C ASN A 98 -2.69 -31.23 -41.33
N GLU A 99 -4.00 -31.46 -41.34
CA GLU A 99 -4.83 -31.43 -40.12
C GLU A 99 -4.58 -32.59 -39.16
N GLY A 100 -3.94 -33.68 -39.61
CA GLY A 100 -3.69 -34.88 -38.81
C GLY A 100 -2.61 -34.75 -37.73
N TYR A 101 -1.79 -33.70 -37.75
CA TYR A 101 -0.73 -33.48 -36.75
C TYR A 101 -0.81 -32.10 -36.12
N LEU A 102 -0.57 -32.01 -34.81
CA LEU A 102 -0.66 -30.77 -34.05
C LEU A 102 0.20 -29.65 -34.65
N ARG A 103 1.39 -29.96 -35.14
CA ARG A 103 2.31 -28.97 -35.70
C ARG A 103 1.96 -28.55 -37.13
N THR A 104 1.10 -29.23 -37.84
CA THR A 104 0.73 -28.88 -39.23
C THR A 104 -0.72 -28.46 -39.36
N ALA A 105 -1.55 -28.76 -38.35
CA ALA A 105 -2.96 -28.40 -38.31
C ALA A 105 -3.16 -26.88 -38.37
N THR A 106 -4.03 -26.46 -39.28
CA THR A 106 -4.39 -25.06 -39.50
C THR A 106 -5.78 -24.77 -38.93
N GLU A 107 -6.66 -25.76 -38.82
CA GLU A 107 -7.95 -25.57 -38.18
C GLU A 107 -7.85 -25.76 -36.66
N ARG A 108 -8.49 -24.86 -35.92
CA ARG A 108 -8.52 -24.92 -34.45
C ARG A 108 -9.31 -26.13 -33.96
N ARG A 109 -10.36 -26.54 -34.68
CA ARG A 109 -11.08 -27.78 -34.42
C ARG A 109 -10.15 -29.00 -34.44
N SER A 110 -9.30 -29.15 -35.45
CA SER A 110 -8.34 -30.26 -35.53
C SER A 110 -7.39 -30.26 -34.33
N VAL A 111 -6.85 -29.10 -33.97
CA VAL A 111 -5.98 -28.93 -32.78
C VAL A 111 -6.73 -29.32 -31.50
N LEU A 112 -7.99 -28.93 -31.36
CA LEU A 112 -8.85 -29.29 -30.22
C LEU A 112 -9.08 -30.78 -30.13
N GLU A 113 -9.44 -31.46 -31.23
CA GLU A 113 -9.66 -32.91 -31.21
C GLU A 113 -8.35 -33.67 -30.93
N LEU A 114 -7.23 -33.24 -31.49
CA LEU A 114 -5.91 -33.82 -31.19
C LEU A 114 -5.50 -33.59 -29.73
N ALA A 115 -5.80 -32.42 -29.16
CA ALA A 115 -5.56 -32.11 -27.76
C ALA A 115 -6.40 -32.99 -26.82
N ARG A 116 -7.68 -33.24 -27.17
CA ARG A 116 -8.57 -34.12 -26.40
C ARG A 116 -8.07 -35.56 -26.31
N LEU A 117 -7.37 -36.07 -27.33
CA LEU A 117 -6.73 -37.40 -27.26
C LEU A 117 -5.72 -37.51 -26.11
N LEU A 118 -5.17 -36.37 -25.67
CA LEU A 118 -4.23 -36.27 -24.57
C LEU A 118 -4.89 -35.78 -23.26
N ASP A 119 -6.22 -35.72 -23.21
CA ASP A 119 -7.01 -35.09 -22.13
C ASP A 119 -6.63 -33.63 -21.86
N TYR A 120 -6.01 -32.94 -22.84
CA TYR A 120 -5.67 -31.53 -22.74
C TYR A 120 -6.87 -30.66 -23.09
N ARG A 121 -7.24 -29.77 -22.17
CA ARG A 121 -8.21 -28.71 -22.41
C ARG A 121 -7.47 -27.40 -22.68
N LEU A 122 -7.83 -26.73 -23.77
CA LEU A 122 -7.32 -25.39 -24.05
C LEU A 122 -7.62 -24.47 -22.87
N ARG A 123 -6.65 -23.62 -22.52
CA ARG A 123 -6.80 -22.71 -21.39
C ARG A 123 -7.96 -21.75 -21.69
N PRO A 124 -8.99 -21.70 -20.83
CA PRO A 124 -10.08 -20.77 -21.04
C PRO A 124 -9.63 -19.34 -20.73
N GLY A 125 -10.41 -18.35 -21.17
CA GLY A 125 -10.18 -16.98 -20.75
C GLY A 125 -10.49 -16.82 -19.26
N VAL A 126 -9.68 -16.04 -18.56
CA VAL A 126 -9.74 -15.82 -17.11
C VAL A 126 -10.31 -14.43 -16.83
N ALA A 127 -11.17 -14.34 -15.81
CA ALA A 127 -11.71 -13.08 -15.32
C ALA A 127 -10.66 -12.30 -14.51
N ALA A 128 -10.63 -10.99 -14.72
CA ALA A 128 -9.85 -10.08 -13.88
C ALA A 128 -10.41 -10.00 -12.46
N SER A 129 -9.52 -9.69 -11.51
CA SER A 129 -9.82 -9.50 -10.09
C SER A 129 -9.56 -8.06 -9.66
N VAL A 130 -10.37 -7.55 -8.73
CA VAL A 130 -10.25 -6.19 -8.19
C VAL A 130 -10.83 -6.09 -6.78
N TYR A 131 -10.45 -5.08 -6.02
CA TYR A 131 -11.08 -4.74 -4.75
C TYR A 131 -11.92 -3.46 -4.91
N LEU A 132 -13.19 -3.54 -4.56
CA LEU A 132 -14.14 -2.43 -4.63
C LEU A 132 -14.32 -1.82 -3.26
N ALA A 133 -14.29 -0.50 -3.18
CA ALA A 133 -14.63 0.28 -2.00
C ALA A 133 -16.01 0.92 -2.19
N TYR A 134 -16.97 0.55 -1.33
CA TYR A 134 -18.32 1.09 -1.35
C TYR A 134 -18.46 2.30 -0.43
N THR A 135 -19.26 3.27 -0.84
CA THR A 135 -19.63 4.44 -0.04
C THR A 135 -21.08 4.30 0.39
N VAL A 136 -21.32 4.27 1.70
CA VAL A 136 -22.66 4.22 2.31
C VAL A 136 -23.16 5.64 2.57
N GLU A 137 -24.47 5.88 2.45
CA GLU A 137 -25.09 7.18 2.75
C GLU A 137 -24.97 7.55 4.23
N LYS A 138 -24.88 8.86 4.50
CA LYS A 138 -24.83 9.37 5.87
C LYS A 138 -26.14 9.04 6.60
N ASP A 139 -26.03 8.61 7.86
CA ASP A 139 -27.14 8.22 8.73
C ASP A 139 -27.91 6.95 8.27
N SER A 140 -27.42 6.23 7.26
CA SER A 140 -27.94 4.90 6.91
C SER A 140 -27.57 3.89 8.00
N PRO A 141 -28.47 2.96 8.39
CA PRO A 141 -28.09 1.83 9.23
C PRO A 141 -27.05 0.95 8.51
N PRO A 142 -26.33 0.07 9.23
CA PRO A 142 -25.40 -0.88 8.61
C PRO A 142 -26.05 -1.64 7.45
N VAL A 143 -25.39 -1.64 6.30
CA VAL A 143 -25.90 -2.23 5.06
C VAL A 143 -25.12 -3.50 4.74
N THR A 144 -25.82 -4.59 4.43
CA THR A 144 -25.18 -5.79 3.88
C THR A 144 -25.29 -5.78 2.36
N ILE A 145 -24.16 -5.61 1.69
CA ILE A 145 -24.03 -5.74 0.24
C ILE A 145 -23.90 -7.25 -0.06
N PRO A 146 -24.83 -7.87 -0.80
CA PRO A 146 -24.78 -9.31 -1.04
C PRO A 146 -23.60 -9.69 -1.96
N ALA A 147 -23.18 -10.95 -1.90
CA ALA A 147 -22.37 -11.53 -2.96
C ALA A 147 -23.15 -11.47 -4.28
N GLY A 148 -22.47 -11.17 -5.40
CA GLY A 148 -23.11 -10.93 -6.69
C GLY A 148 -23.65 -9.52 -6.89
N ALA A 149 -23.39 -8.57 -5.98
CA ALA A 149 -23.68 -7.16 -6.22
C ALA A 149 -22.82 -6.65 -7.38
N ARG A 150 -23.44 -6.00 -8.37
CA ARG A 150 -22.80 -5.59 -9.62
C ARG A 150 -22.34 -4.14 -9.59
N ALA A 151 -21.11 -3.92 -10.01
CA ALA A 151 -20.53 -2.61 -10.33
C ALA A 151 -20.01 -2.61 -11.78
N GLN A 152 -19.99 -1.45 -12.43
CA GLN A 152 -19.62 -1.31 -13.84
C GLN A 152 -18.52 -0.27 -14.05
N SER A 153 -17.68 -0.51 -15.06
CA SER A 153 -16.67 0.44 -15.50
C SER A 153 -17.24 1.54 -16.39
N VAL A 154 -16.67 2.73 -16.28
CA VAL A 154 -16.85 3.79 -17.26
C VAL A 154 -15.77 3.58 -18.34
N PRO A 155 -16.15 3.27 -19.59
CA PRO A 155 -15.18 2.97 -20.64
C PRO A 155 -14.39 4.22 -21.06
N ALA A 156 -13.09 4.04 -21.33
CA ALA A 156 -12.31 5.05 -22.06
C ALA A 156 -12.64 5.01 -23.56
N PRO A 157 -12.18 5.99 -24.38
CA PRO A 157 -12.39 5.96 -25.83
C PRO A 157 -11.90 4.64 -26.45
N GLY A 158 -12.79 3.91 -27.12
CA GLY A 158 -12.49 2.61 -27.74
C GLY A 158 -12.66 1.39 -26.83
N GLU A 159 -12.99 1.58 -25.55
CA GLU A 159 -13.28 0.48 -24.61
C GLU A 159 -14.79 0.24 -24.49
N GLN A 160 -15.17 -0.97 -24.05
CA GLN A 160 -16.56 -1.31 -23.72
C GLN A 160 -16.76 -1.32 -22.20
N MET A 161 -17.99 -1.06 -21.74
CA MET A 161 -18.37 -1.18 -20.34
C MET A 161 -18.19 -2.62 -19.84
N GLN A 162 -17.53 -2.79 -18.70
CA GLN A 162 -17.25 -4.09 -18.08
C GLN A 162 -17.98 -4.22 -16.75
N THR A 163 -18.51 -5.40 -16.44
CA THR A 163 -19.28 -5.66 -15.20
C THR A 163 -18.46 -6.50 -14.22
N PHE A 164 -18.45 -6.09 -12.95
CA PHE A 164 -17.80 -6.78 -11.85
C PHE A 164 -18.83 -7.18 -10.79
N GLU A 165 -18.67 -8.36 -10.23
CA GLU A 165 -19.51 -8.86 -9.14
C GLU A 165 -18.70 -9.09 -7.87
N THR A 166 -19.26 -8.69 -6.74
CA THR A 166 -18.71 -8.97 -5.40
C THR A 166 -18.65 -10.47 -5.16
N ALA A 167 -17.49 -10.96 -4.70
CA ALA A 167 -17.27 -12.39 -4.50
C ALA A 167 -17.88 -12.93 -3.20
N GLU A 168 -18.05 -12.05 -2.20
CA GLU A 168 -18.53 -12.37 -0.86
C GLU A 168 -19.44 -11.24 -0.36
N PRO A 169 -20.35 -11.52 0.60
CA PRO A 169 -21.16 -10.47 1.20
C PRO A 169 -20.27 -9.51 2.00
N LEU A 170 -20.58 -8.22 1.94
CA LEU A 170 -19.88 -7.16 2.66
C LEU A 170 -20.85 -6.44 3.59
N ASP A 171 -20.59 -6.52 4.89
CA ASP A 171 -21.16 -5.58 5.84
C ASP A 171 -20.44 -4.24 5.68
N ALA A 172 -21.20 -3.19 5.36
CA ALA A 172 -20.73 -1.84 5.11
C ALA A 172 -21.40 -0.85 6.06
N ARG A 173 -20.65 0.16 6.49
CA ARG A 173 -21.13 1.20 7.41
C ARG A 173 -20.66 2.59 6.97
N TYR A 174 -21.43 3.62 7.30
CA TYR A 174 -21.05 5.00 6.96
C TYR A 174 -19.73 5.41 7.60
N GLU A 175 -19.50 5.03 8.85
CA GLU A 175 -18.29 5.32 9.62
C GLU A 175 -17.03 4.74 8.96
N TRP A 176 -17.17 3.71 8.11
CA TRP A 176 -16.06 3.01 7.45
C TRP A 176 -15.75 3.53 6.03
N ASN A 177 -16.47 4.55 5.58
CA ASN A 177 -16.31 5.12 4.24
C ASN A 177 -14.93 5.76 4.06
N ALA A 178 -14.50 6.57 5.03
CA ALA A 178 -13.31 7.41 4.94
C ALA A 178 -12.76 7.71 6.35
N LEU A 179 -12.15 6.71 6.96
CA LEU A 179 -11.47 6.86 8.25
C LEU A 179 -10.20 7.69 8.07
N ARG A 180 -9.91 8.58 9.03
CA ARG A 180 -8.76 9.48 8.98
C ARG A 180 -7.75 9.13 10.05
N PRO A 181 -6.44 9.25 9.78
CA PRO A 181 -5.46 9.23 10.84
C PRO A 181 -5.71 10.36 11.82
N ARG A 182 -5.25 10.16 13.05
CA ARG A 182 -5.22 11.22 14.04
C ARG A 182 -4.32 12.37 13.56
N LEU A 183 -4.87 13.59 13.47
CA LEU A 183 -4.15 14.78 12.99
C LEU A 183 -3.60 15.63 14.13
N THR A 184 -4.24 15.59 15.29
CA THR A 184 -3.91 16.41 16.44
C THR A 184 -3.89 15.59 17.73
N ARG A 185 -3.13 16.05 18.71
CA ARG A 185 -3.03 15.43 20.04
C ARG A 185 -2.92 16.47 21.15
N PRO A 186 -3.33 16.16 22.38
CA PRO A 186 -3.00 16.97 23.55
C PRO A 186 -1.50 17.25 23.66
N GLN A 187 -1.16 18.38 24.26
CA GLN A 187 0.23 18.69 24.58
C GLN A 187 0.70 17.76 25.71
N ASP A 188 1.87 17.14 25.53
CA ASP A 188 2.56 16.43 26.61
C ASP A 188 3.05 17.47 27.62
N ILE A 189 2.24 17.74 28.65
CA ILE A 189 2.57 18.64 29.76
C ILE A 189 2.42 17.84 31.04
N THR A 190 3.55 17.47 31.60
CA THR A 190 3.65 16.68 32.82
C THR A 190 4.52 17.42 33.83
N LEU A 191 4.46 16.99 35.09
CA LEU A 191 5.38 17.49 36.13
C LEU A 191 6.86 17.30 35.77
N ASP A 192 7.16 16.37 34.85
CA ASP A 192 8.52 16.01 34.47
C ASP A 192 9.10 16.95 33.41
N ASN A 193 8.26 17.46 32.52
CA ASN A 193 8.69 18.28 31.41
C ASN A 193 8.32 19.76 31.57
N VAL A 194 7.44 20.13 32.51
CA VAL A 194 7.00 21.53 32.70
C VAL A 194 8.15 22.49 32.97
N ALA A 195 9.25 22.02 33.56
CA ALA A 195 10.47 22.79 33.75
C ALA A 195 11.21 23.02 32.43
N THR A 196 11.32 22.01 31.57
CA THR A 196 12.06 22.08 30.29
C THR A 196 11.18 22.43 29.09
N LEU A 197 9.90 22.75 29.32
CA LEU A 197 8.95 23.08 28.25
C LEU A 197 9.36 24.40 27.58
N ASP A 198 9.71 24.38 26.30
CA ASP A 198 10.15 25.59 25.59
C ASP A 198 8.99 26.45 25.09
N ALA A 199 7.87 25.81 24.77
CA ALA A 199 6.70 26.49 24.21
C ALA A 199 5.39 25.87 24.71
N LEU A 200 4.37 26.72 24.84
CA LEU A 200 3.00 26.35 25.18
C LEU A 200 2.04 26.85 24.09
N TRP A 201 1.17 25.98 23.60
CA TRP A 201 0.15 26.36 22.62
C TRP A 201 -1.20 26.62 23.30
N VAL A 202 -1.82 27.76 23.01
CA VAL A 202 -3.09 28.19 23.61
C VAL A 202 -4.13 28.41 22.52
N ALA A 203 -5.37 27.96 22.77
CA ALA A 203 -6.51 28.04 21.86
C ALA A 203 -7.16 29.44 21.88
N SER A 204 -6.36 30.49 21.72
CA SER A 204 -6.81 31.88 21.60
C SER A 204 -5.79 32.74 20.87
N THR A 205 -6.26 33.71 20.08
CA THR A 205 -5.43 34.74 19.43
C THR A 205 -5.39 36.05 20.22
N ALA A 206 -6.25 36.21 21.22
CA ALA A 206 -6.39 37.41 22.05
C ALA A 206 -5.90 37.14 23.48
N THR A 207 -4.70 36.55 23.62
CA THR A 207 -4.19 36.16 24.94
C THR A 207 -3.81 37.36 25.80
N GLY A 208 -3.52 38.54 25.23
CA GLY A 208 -3.14 39.74 25.98
C GLY A 208 -1.86 39.60 26.83
N LEU A 209 -1.11 38.51 26.64
CA LEU A 209 0.10 38.18 27.41
C LEU A 209 1.31 38.98 26.90
N LYS A 210 2.16 39.41 27.82
CA LYS A 210 3.38 40.17 27.57
C LYS A 210 4.62 39.39 28.06
N PRO A 211 5.82 39.72 27.54
CA PRO A 211 7.06 39.21 28.12
C PRO A 211 7.12 39.45 29.63
N ASN A 212 7.52 38.42 30.38
CA ASN A 212 7.54 38.32 31.85
C ASN A 212 6.18 38.10 32.54
N ASP A 213 5.09 37.92 31.80
CA ASP A 213 3.84 37.48 32.42
C ASP A 213 4.00 36.08 33.02
N ARG A 214 3.35 35.86 34.17
CA ARG A 214 3.46 34.64 34.99
C ARG A 214 2.35 33.65 34.62
N LEU A 215 2.76 32.44 34.26
CA LEU A 215 1.90 31.30 33.99
C LEU A 215 2.02 30.27 35.11
N LEU A 216 0.90 30.02 35.78
CA LEU A 216 0.77 29.01 36.84
C LEU A 216 0.21 27.72 36.22
N PHE A 217 0.99 26.64 36.28
CA PHE A 217 0.59 25.29 35.92
C PHE A 217 0.16 24.57 37.19
N LEU A 218 -1.07 24.07 37.24
CA LEU A 218 -1.60 23.36 38.39
C LEU A 218 -1.72 21.88 38.08
N PHE A 219 -0.97 21.03 38.79
CA PHE A 219 -1.05 19.58 38.68
C PHE A 219 -1.81 19.03 39.90
N GLY A 220 -3.02 18.52 39.71
CA GLY A 220 -3.95 18.15 40.81
C GLY A 220 -4.77 19.33 41.36
N GLU A 221 -5.46 19.12 42.48
CA GLU A 221 -6.21 20.15 43.21
C GLU A 221 -5.45 20.58 44.47
N LEU A 222 -5.47 21.87 44.82
CA LEU A 222 -4.90 22.34 46.09
C LEU A 222 -5.75 21.81 47.26
N PRO A 223 -5.16 21.45 48.41
CA PRO A 223 -3.78 21.73 48.86
C PRO A 223 -2.73 20.68 48.44
N ASP A 224 -3.13 19.50 47.98
CA ASP A 224 -2.23 18.38 47.72
C ASP A 224 -1.52 18.45 46.34
N GLY A 225 -2.07 19.26 45.42
CA GLY A 225 -1.54 19.50 44.09
C GLY A 225 -0.17 20.17 44.08
N VAL A 226 0.56 20.01 42.98
CA VAL A 226 1.89 20.59 42.77
C VAL A 226 1.79 21.75 41.77
N PRO A 227 1.95 23.00 42.20
CA PRO A 227 2.01 24.14 41.30
C PRO A 227 3.41 24.30 40.69
N ALA A 228 3.48 24.69 39.42
CA ALA A 228 4.72 25.10 38.75
C ALA A 228 4.55 26.46 38.07
N LEU A 229 5.59 27.28 38.05
CA LEU A 229 5.57 28.63 37.50
C LEU A 229 6.49 28.74 36.29
N ARG A 230 5.98 29.26 35.17
CA ARG A 230 6.79 29.66 34.01
C ARG A 230 6.51 31.10 33.62
N LEU A 231 7.51 31.75 33.03
CA LEU A 231 7.39 33.11 32.53
C LEU A 231 7.28 33.11 31.01
N VAL A 232 6.49 34.02 30.47
CA VAL A 232 6.40 34.24 29.03
C VAL A 232 7.66 34.96 28.54
N GLN A 233 8.32 34.44 27.50
CA GLN A 233 9.39 35.13 26.79
C GLN A 233 8.81 36.01 25.68
N SER A 234 7.98 35.42 24.83
CA SER A 234 7.28 36.12 23.74
C SER A 234 6.02 35.35 23.33
N VAL A 235 5.16 36.02 22.56
CA VAL A 235 3.90 35.48 22.06
C VAL A 235 3.89 35.59 20.55
N GLU A 236 3.76 34.47 19.87
CA GLU A 236 3.57 34.38 18.42
C GLU A 236 2.11 34.05 18.14
N VAL A 237 1.35 35.04 17.68
CA VAL A 237 -0.07 34.86 17.34
C VAL A 237 -0.17 34.24 15.94
N GLN A 238 -0.98 33.19 15.80
CA GLN A 238 -1.31 32.57 14.51
C GLN A 238 -2.79 32.77 14.18
N PRO A 239 -3.17 33.89 13.51
CA PRO A 239 -4.56 34.22 13.26
C PRO A 239 -5.29 33.17 12.41
N GLN A 240 -4.59 32.55 11.46
CA GLN A 240 -5.17 31.57 10.53
C GLN A 240 -5.63 30.28 11.20
N SER A 241 -4.98 29.89 12.31
CA SER A 241 -5.25 28.66 13.04
C SER A 241 -5.95 28.90 14.38
N GLY A 242 -6.33 30.15 14.68
CA GLY A 242 -7.07 30.52 15.90
C GLY A 242 -6.30 30.27 17.20
N ARG A 243 -4.97 30.16 17.14
CA ARG A 243 -4.11 29.78 18.28
C ARG A 243 -2.90 30.71 18.43
N SER A 244 -2.30 30.71 19.61
CA SER A 244 -1.05 31.42 19.89
C SER A 244 0.00 30.47 20.45
N LYS A 245 1.24 30.62 19.99
CA LYS A 245 2.41 29.94 20.55
C LYS A 245 3.06 30.88 21.57
N LEU A 246 3.07 30.47 22.82
CA LEU A 246 3.78 31.15 23.89
C LEU A 246 5.18 30.55 23.98
N LEU A 247 6.21 31.31 23.63
CA LEU A 247 7.58 30.91 23.95
C LEU A 247 7.79 31.18 25.44
N LEU A 248 8.15 30.14 26.19
CA LEU A 248 8.41 30.23 27.60
C LEU A 248 9.87 30.59 27.82
N GLN A 249 10.16 31.40 28.82
CA GLN A 249 11.55 31.71 29.15
C GLN A 249 12.28 30.41 29.46
N PRO A 250 13.50 30.21 28.91
CA PRO A 250 14.26 29.02 29.15
C PRO A 250 14.48 28.91 30.65
N PHE A 251 13.98 27.82 31.22
CA PHE A 251 14.33 27.43 32.56
C PHE A 251 15.84 27.15 32.51
N GLY A 252 16.63 27.70 33.44
CA GLY A 252 18.09 27.59 33.33
C GLY A 252 18.46 26.13 33.11
N ALA A 253 19.22 25.80 32.05
CA ALA A 253 19.52 24.41 31.66
C ALA A 253 19.99 23.56 32.85
N LEU A 254 20.71 24.24 33.74
CA LEU A 254 21.14 23.79 35.04
C LEU A 254 19.99 23.44 36.01
N GLN A 255 19.03 24.33 36.23
CA GLN A 255 17.87 24.10 37.10
C GLN A 255 17.03 22.92 36.60
N GLY A 256 16.85 22.77 35.27
CA GLY A 256 16.11 21.64 34.69
C GLY A 256 16.77 20.29 34.99
N GLN A 257 18.09 20.20 34.86
CA GLN A 257 18.86 19.00 35.18
C GLN A 257 18.86 18.69 36.69
N ILE A 258 18.85 19.72 37.54
CA ILE A 258 18.75 19.57 39.01
C ILE A 258 17.36 19.11 39.44
N VAL A 259 16.29 19.63 38.83
CA VAL A 259 14.90 19.20 39.06
C VAL A 259 14.73 17.73 38.70
N ALA A 260 15.24 17.31 37.54
CA ALA A 260 15.22 15.90 37.12
C ALA A 260 15.97 14.99 38.11
N ALA A 261 17.16 15.41 38.55
CA ALA A 261 17.95 14.68 39.54
C ALA A 261 17.23 14.58 40.91
N ALA A 262 16.58 15.67 41.35
CA ALA A 262 15.88 15.71 42.63
C ALA A 262 14.71 14.72 42.65
N LYS A 263 13.97 14.61 41.54
CA LYS A 263 12.87 13.65 41.40
C LYS A 263 13.35 12.20 41.56
N VAL A 264 14.43 11.83 40.87
CA VAL A 264 15.03 10.47 40.97
C VAL A 264 15.43 10.15 42.40
N ALA A 265 15.98 11.14 43.12
CA ALA A 265 16.35 10.98 44.52
C ALA A 265 15.13 10.80 45.45
N ILE A 266 14.07 11.60 45.26
CA ILE A 266 12.83 11.53 46.06
C ILE A 266 12.15 10.18 45.90
N ALA A 267 12.07 9.66 44.66
CA ALA A 267 11.48 8.35 44.37
C ALA A 267 12.25 7.18 45.00
N ALA A 268 13.58 7.30 45.11
CA ALA A 268 14.45 6.27 45.66
C ALA A 268 14.63 6.33 47.19
N LEU A 269 14.19 7.40 47.85
CA LEU A 269 14.24 7.57 49.31
C LEU A 269 12.93 7.10 49.97
N SER A 270 13.02 6.31 51.04
CA SER A 270 11.87 5.83 51.80
C SER A 270 11.05 6.99 52.40
N GLY A 271 9.72 6.81 52.48
CA GLY A 271 8.79 7.85 52.95
C GLY A 271 9.04 8.27 54.39
N GLY A 272 9.01 9.58 54.66
CA GLY A 272 9.07 10.17 56.00
C GLY A 272 10.47 10.49 56.55
N THR A 273 11.52 10.57 55.72
CA THR A 273 12.86 10.98 56.18
C THR A 273 13.07 12.50 56.06
N PRO A 274 13.71 13.17 57.04
CA PRO A 274 13.98 14.62 56.97
C PRO A 274 14.80 15.06 55.76
N LEU A 275 15.57 14.13 55.15
CA LEU A 275 16.33 14.36 53.92
C LEU A 275 15.41 14.40 52.69
N ARG A 276 14.45 13.47 52.60
CA ARG A 276 13.45 13.45 51.52
C ARG A 276 12.62 14.73 51.53
N ASP A 277 12.16 15.18 52.70
CA ASP A 277 11.37 16.41 52.84
C ASP A 277 12.16 17.68 52.47
N ARG A 278 13.50 17.67 52.66
CA ARG A 278 14.39 18.77 52.22
C ARG A 278 14.59 18.77 50.69
N ILE A 279 14.81 17.60 50.08
CA ILE A 279 14.94 17.46 48.62
C ILE A 279 13.61 17.77 47.93
N GLU A 280 12.48 17.38 48.54
CA GLU A 280 11.14 17.70 48.04
C GLU A 280 10.83 19.20 48.12
N ARG A 281 11.25 19.88 49.20
CA ARG A 281 11.18 21.36 49.29
C ARG A 281 12.05 22.05 48.24
N LEU A 282 13.27 21.55 47.99
CA LEU A 282 14.13 22.03 46.90
C LEU A 282 13.45 21.85 45.53
N TYR A 283 12.90 20.65 45.28
CA TYR A 283 12.18 20.33 44.04
C TYR A 283 10.98 21.25 43.80
N ARG A 284 10.11 21.42 44.81
CA ARG A 284 8.94 22.33 44.73
C ARG A 284 9.35 23.81 44.60
N GLY A 285 10.40 24.23 45.33
CA GLY A 285 10.90 25.61 45.27
C GLY A 285 11.53 25.97 43.92
N LEU A 286 12.26 25.04 43.30
CA LEU A 286 12.80 25.20 41.95
C LEU A 286 11.70 25.35 40.90
N LEU A 287 10.62 24.57 40.99
CA LEU A 287 9.47 24.67 40.07
C LEU A 287 8.71 26.01 40.15
N LEU A 288 8.84 26.74 41.27
CA LEU A 288 8.25 28.07 41.46
C LEU A 288 9.23 29.22 41.13
N GLY A 289 10.38 28.92 40.52
CA GLY A 289 11.37 29.92 40.12
C GLY A 289 12.31 30.37 41.24
N GLY A 290 12.38 29.64 42.35
CA GLY A 290 13.33 29.91 43.43
C GLY A 290 14.72 29.32 43.14
N GLY A 291 15.77 30.15 43.15
CA GLY A 291 17.17 29.70 43.15
C GLY A 291 18.04 30.37 42.09
N ASP A 292 18.67 31.49 42.45
CA ASP A 292 19.69 32.17 41.64
C ASP A 292 21.02 31.38 41.73
N VAL A 293 21.37 30.67 40.64
CA VAL A 293 22.42 29.64 40.61
C VAL A 293 23.80 30.22 40.29
N GLY A 294 24.40 30.88 41.29
CA GLY A 294 25.80 31.32 41.26
C GLY A 294 26.82 30.25 41.70
N SER A 295 26.41 29.21 42.45
CA SER A 295 27.23 28.04 42.78
C SER A 295 26.40 26.90 43.39
N VAL A 296 26.87 25.65 43.27
CA VAL A 296 26.27 24.43 43.86
C VAL A 296 26.00 24.60 45.38
N ASN A 297 26.94 25.22 46.11
CA ASN A 297 26.81 25.45 47.56
C ASN A 297 25.72 26.47 47.92
N ARG A 298 25.53 27.51 47.10
CA ARG A 298 24.50 28.54 47.34
C ARG A 298 23.10 27.98 47.11
N LEU A 299 22.93 27.17 46.08
CA LEU A 299 21.65 26.53 45.77
C LEU A 299 21.25 25.54 46.87
N LEU A 300 22.11 24.58 47.19
CA LEU A 300 21.80 23.56 48.19
C LEU A 300 21.58 24.18 49.59
N GLY A 301 22.40 25.17 49.97
CA GLY A 301 22.28 25.87 51.25
C GLY A 301 20.96 26.61 51.44
N SER A 302 20.40 27.22 50.38
CA SER A 302 19.12 27.94 50.44
C SER A 302 17.91 27.07 50.77
N PHE A 303 18.03 25.75 50.62
CA PHE A 303 17.01 24.76 50.95
C PHE A 303 17.44 23.84 52.12
N GLY A 304 18.46 24.24 52.89
CA GLY A 304 18.94 23.52 54.07
C GLY A 304 19.65 22.19 53.75
N LEU A 305 20.26 22.08 52.57
CA LEU A 305 21.06 20.94 52.13
C LEU A 305 22.54 21.32 52.11
N GLU A 306 23.39 20.57 52.81
CA GLU A 306 24.84 20.77 52.81
C GLU A 306 25.53 19.68 52.00
N VAL A 307 26.50 20.06 51.15
CA VAL A 307 27.25 19.12 50.28
C VAL A 307 27.91 18.00 51.09
N GLY A 308 28.41 18.29 52.30
CA GLY A 308 29.01 17.29 53.19
C GLY A 308 28.00 16.23 53.67
N ASN A 309 26.75 16.63 53.95
CA ASN A 309 25.69 15.73 54.42
C ASN A 309 25.11 14.89 53.27
N LEU A 310 25.11 15.40 52.03
CA LEU A 310 24.70 14.67 50.83
C LEU A 310 25.76 13.67 50.37
N ALA A 311 27.05 14.03 50.47
CA ALA A 311 28.16 13.14 50.13
C ALA A 311 28.31 11.96 51.11
N GLY A 312 27.98 12.15 52.40
CA GLY A 312 27.95 11.09 53.41
C GLY A 312 26.61 10.34 53.54
N GLY A 313 25.62 10.68 52.71
CA GLY A 313 24.26 10.13 52.76
C GLY A 313 24.09 8.79 52.02
N PRO A 314 22.86 8.24 51.97
CA PRO A 314 22.54 7.00 51.24
C PRO A 314 22.76 7.15 49.72
N ALA A 315 22.94 6.04 49.00
CA ALA A 315 23.30 6.03 47.57
C ALA A 315 22.44 6.94 46.66
N PRO A 316 21.11 7.08 46.84
CA PRO A 316 20.30 8.04 46.09
C PRO A 316 20.70 9.50 46.28
N ALA A 317 21.13 9.87 47.50
CA ALA A 317 21.58 11.23 47.82
C ALA A 317 22.96 11.55 47.20
N GLN A 318 23.84 10.56 47.10
CA GLN A 318 25.13 10.67 46.42
C GLN A 318 24.94 10.79 44.90
N ALA A 319 24.03 9.99 44.31
CA ALA A 319 23.68 10.05 42.89
C ALA A 319 23.04 11.40 42.51
N PHE A 320 22.18 11.94 43.39
CA PHE A 320 21.63 13.28 43.26
C PHE A 320 22.75 14.34 43.20
N LEU A 321 23.68 14.33 44.16
CA LEU A 321 24.81 15.25 44.20
C LEU A 321 25.67 15.18 42.93
N LEU A 322 25.92 13.96 42.41
CA LEU A 322 26.72 13.75 41.19
C LEU A 322 26.03 14.33 39.94
N ALA A 323 24.71 14.15 39.82
CA ALA A 323 23.92 14.70 38.72
C ALA A 323 23.86 16.24 38.76
N VAL A 324 23.75 16.82 39.95
CA VAL A 324 23.82 18.28 40.16
C VAL A 324 25.18 18.85 39.72
N VAL A 325 26.28 18.14 39.93
CA VAL A 325 27.63 18.56 39.49
C VAL A 325 27.81 18.42 37.98
N LYS A 326 27.29 17.35 37.38
CA LYS A 326 27.38 17.10 35.93
C LYS A 326 26.57 18.10 35.10
N ALA A 327 25.50 18.66 35.68
CA ALA A 327 24.64 19.65 35.06
C ALA A 327 25.36 20.96 34.64
N PHE A 328 26.49 21.26 35.30
CA PHE A 328 27.25 22.49 35.03
C PHE A 328 28.17 22.43 33.79
N GLY A 329 28.09 21.42 32.91
CA GLY A 329 28.95 21.38 31.70
C GLY A 329 28.44 20.59 30.48
N GLY A 330 28.06 21.29 29.39
CA GLY A 330 28.15 20.79 27.98
C GLY A 330 26.98 21.11 27.00
N ASP A 331 27.32 21.61 25.79
CA ASP A 331 26.48 21.93 24.60
C ASP A 331 26.45 20.81 23.51
N GLY A 332 25.48 20.84 22.58
CA GLY A 332 25.45 20.00 21.36
C GLY A 332 24.57 20.56 20.20
N ALA A 333 25.06 20.45 18.95
CA ALA A 333 24.42 20.92 17.71
C ALA A 333 24.06 19.75 16.74
N VAL A 334 23.08 19.97 15.85
CA VAL A 334 22.52 19.00 14.87
C VAL A 334 22.79 19.45 13.42
N SER A 335 23.04 18.49 12.53
CA SER A 335 23.24 18.67 11.07
C SER A 335 22.02 18.25 10.24
N PRO A 336 21.84 18.76 8.99
CA PRO A 336 20.66 18.52 8.14
C PRO A 336 20.89 17.46 7.03
N PRO A 337 19.82 16.99 6.33
CA PRO A 337 19.88 15.87 5.38
C PRO A 337 20.05 16.29 3.89
N PRO A 338 20.37 15.36 2.95
CA PRO A 338 20.76 15.66 1.58
C PRO A 338 19.65 15.49 0.51
N ALA A 339 19.88 16.12 -0.66
CA ALA A 339 18.94 16.36 -1.77
C ALA A 339 18.80 15.22 -2.81
N GLY A 340 17.64 15.17 -3.51
CA GLY A 340 17.23 14.10 -4.44
C GLY A 340 17.32 14.42 -5.95
N GLY A 341 17.58 13.38 -6.77
CA GLY A 341 17.59 13.41 -8.24
C GLY A 341 16.59 12.43 -8.89
N PHE A 342 16.50 12.40 -10.23
CA PHE A 342 15.48 11.62 -10.96
C PHE A 342 15.53 10.10 -10.73
N GLY A 343 16.73 9.52 -10.55
CA GLY A 343 16.85 8.10 -10.19
C GLY A 343 16.16 7.75 -8.88
N ALA A 344 16.28 8.63 -7.88
CA ALA A 344 15.56 8.49 -6.61
C ALA A 344 14.04 8.67 -6.78
N LEU A 345 13.61 9.57 -7.68
CA LEU A 345 12.20 9.72 -8.04
C LEU A 345 11.63 8.43 -8.65
N PHE A 346 12.28 7.90 -9.68
CA PHE A 346 11.82 6.70 -10.36
C PHE A 346 11.83 5.48 -9.45
N GLY A 347 12.90 5.29 -8.66
CA GLY A 347 12.98 4.22 -7.66
C GLY A 347 11.87 4.32 -6.61
N ALA A 348 11.47 5.53 -6.20
CA ALA A 348 10.31 5.71 -5.33
C ALA A 348 9.00 5.32 -6.05
N LEU A 349 8.81 5.70 -7.32
CA LEU A 349 7.60 5.40 -8.09
C LEU A 349 7.40 3.91 -8.39
N THR A 350 8.47 3.14 -8.60
CA THR A 350 8.39 1.69 -8.90
C THR A 350 8.34 0.79 -7.67
N ARG A 351 8.43 1.37 -6.46
CA ARG A 351 8.32 0.62 -5.19
C ARG A 351 7.01 -0.18 -5.16
N GLN A 352 7.11 -1.47 -4.84
CA GLN A 352 5.95 -2.36 -4.77
C GLN A 352 5.29 -2.33 -3.39
N ALA A 353 3.97 -2.50 -3.37
CA ALA A 353 3.18 -2.64 -2.14
C ALA A 353 3.49 -3.98 -1.42
N THR A 354 3.31 -4.00 -0.10
CA THR A 354 3.53 -5.21 0.70
C THR A 354 2.51 -6.28 0.35
N LEU A 355 2.98 -7.49 0.01
CA LEU A 355 2.10 -8.64 -0.22
C LEU A 355 1.36 -9.02 1.08
N GLN A 356 0.03 -9.01 1.03
CA GLN A 356 -0.84 -9.37 2.15
C GLN A 356 -1.16 -10.87 2.17
N PRO A 357 -1.60 -11.43 3.32
CA PRO A 357 -2.10 -12.80 3.38
C PRO A 357 -3.24 -13.02 2.38
N ALA A 358 -3.33 -14.22 1.79
CA ALA A 358 -4.33 -14.52 0.76
C ALA A 358 -5.78 -14.38 1.27
N ASN A 359 -6.02 -14.70 2.54
CA ASN A 359 -7.33 -14.58 3.19
C ASN A 359 -7.16 -14.53 4.72
N SER A 360 -8.28 -14.29 5.42
CA SER A 360 -8.32 -14.16 6.88
C SER A 360 -7.97 -15.44 7.67
N LEU A 361 -7.95 -16.61 7.00
CA LEU A 361 -7.56 -17.89 7.60
C LEU A 361 -6.05 -18.06 7.66
N ARG A 362 -5.30 -17.34 6.82
CA ARG A 362 -3.83 -17.35 6.80
C ARG A 362 -3.21 -16.29 7.73
N LEU A 363 -4.03 -15.51 8.43
CA LEU A 363 -3.57 -14.55 9.43
C LEU A 363 -2.99 -15.27 10.65
N GLN A 364 -1.80 -14.84 11.09
CA GLN A 364 -1.28 -15.24 12.38
C GLN A 364 -2.11 -14.60 13.49
N ARG A 365 -2.72 -15.43 14.34
CA ARG A 365 -3.55 -14.97 15.48
C ARG A 365 -2.90 -15.43 16.77
N SER A 366 -2.85 -14.56 17.78
CA SER A 366 -2.47 -14.93 19.14
C SER A 366 -3.59 -14.56 20.10
N VAL A 367 -3.90 -15.45 21.06
CA VAL A 367 -4.94 -15.19 22.07
C VAL A 367 -4.54 -14.01 22.95
N ALA A 368 -3.25 -13.86 23.24
CA ALA A 368 -2.72 -12.74 24.01
C ALA A 368 -2.97 -11.38 23.32
N ALA A 369 -2.84 -11.30 21.99
CA ALA A 369 -3.17 -10.08 21.24
C ALA A 369 -4.69 -9.91 21.07
N ALA A 370 -5.41 -10.99 20.72
CA ALA A 370 -6.84 -10.95 20.46
C ALA A 370 -7.71 -10.67 21.70
N LEU A 371 -7.22 -10.94 22.91
CA LEU A 371 -7.88 -10.61 24.17
C LEU A 371 -7.01 -9.68 25.04
N GLY A 372 -6.02 -9.01 24.45
CA GLY A 372 -5.14 -8.06 25.14
C GLY A 372 -5.89 -6.86 25.71
N LYS A 373 -5.24 -6.09 26.60
CA LYS A 373 -5.90 -4.95 27.29
C LYS A 373 -6.48 -3.92 26.33
N ALA A 374 -5.73 -3.58 25.28
CA ALA A 374 -6.16 -2.65 24.24
C ALA A 374 -7.03 -3.31 23.15
N SER A 375 -7.37 -4.60 23.22
CA SER A 375 -8.09 -5.25 22.12
C SER A 375 -9.56 -4.85 22.06
N ASP A 376 -10.06 -4.51 20.86
CA ASP A 376 -11.48 -4.23 20.60
C ASP A 376 -12.40 -5.44 20.86
N ALA A 377 -11.84 -6.67 20.93
CA ALA A 377 -12.64 -7.86 21.22
C ALA A 377 -13.33 -7.80 22.59
N ARG A 378 -12.74 -7.13 23.59
CA ARG A 378 -13.31 -7.01 24.94
C ARG A 378 -14.59 -6.17 24.97
N PRO A 379 -14.60 -4.90 24.50
CA PRO A 379 -15.83 -4.12 24.42
C PRO A 379 -16.87 -4.78 23.50
N GLN A 380 -16.47 -5.39 22.38
CA GLN A 380 -17.39 -6.13 21.51
C GLN A 380 -18.07 -7.30 22.24
N LEU A 381 -17.32 -8.08 23.03
CA LEU A 381 -17.89 -9.15 23.85
C LEU A 381 -18.83 -8.61 24.93
N LEU A 382 -18.48 -7.49 25.57
CA LEU A 382 -19.33 -6.83 26.56
C LEU A 382 -20.67 -6.39 25.93
N LEU A 383 -20.64 -5.84 24.71
CA LEU A 383 -21.86 -5.44 23.97
C LEU A 383 -22.71 -6.63 23.55
N LYS A 384 -22.15 -7.84 23.44
CA LYS A 384 -22.95 -9.07 23.27
C LYS A 384 -23.72 -9.45 24.53
N PHE A 385 -23.18 -9.17 25.71
CA PHE A 385 -23.89 -9.37 26.99
C PHE A 385 -24.88 -8.23 27.30
N ALA A 386 -24.66 -7.03 26.79
CA ALA A 386 -25.49 -5.85 27.00
C ALA A 386 -25.93 -5.20 25.66
N PRO A 387 -26.80 -5.86 24.87
CA PRO A 387 -27.18 -5.42 23.53
C PRO A 387 -27.84 -4.04 23.49
N GLN A 388 -28.47 -3.59 24.58
CA GLN A 388 -29.07 -2.27 24.72
C GLN A 388 -28.06 -1.11 24.64
N LEU A 389 -26.76 -1.38 24.81
CA LEU A 389 -25.70 -0.36 24.77
C LEU A 389 -25.03 -0.25 23.39
N HIS A 390 -25.42 -1.06 22.40
CA HIS A 390 -24.71 -1.20 21.13
C HIS A 390 -24.52 0.13 20.38
N ASP A 391 -25.55 0.99 20.35
CA ASP A 391 -25.52 2.23 19.57
C ASP A 391 -24.89 3.41 20.31
N THR A 392 -24.83 3.35 21.65
CA THR A 392 -24.39 4.47 22.49
C THR A 392 -23.03 4.25 23.13
N PHE A 393 -22.58 3.00 23.31
CA PHE A 393 -21.39 2.67 24.10
C PHE A 393 -20.12 3.32 23.55
N TYR A 394 -19.76 3.11 22.28
CA TYR A 394 -18.52 3.68 21.72
C TYR A 394 -18.56 5.21 21.69
N ARG A 395 -19.74 5.82 21.44
CA ARG A 395 -19.91 7.28 21.50
C ARG A 395 -19.69 7.82 22.92
N ALA A 396 -20.26 7.15 23.92
CA ALA A 396 -20.06 7.51 25.32
C ALA A 396 -18.62 7.26 25.76
N TRP A 397 -18.05 6.10 25.44
CA TRP A 397 -16.71 5.70 25.86
C TRP A 397 -15.62 6.60 25.25
N ALA A 398 -15.76 7.01 23.99
CA ALA A 398 -14.87 7.99 23.37
C ALA A 398 -14.88 9.36 24.06
N SER A 399 -16.00 9.72 24.71
CA SER A 399 -16.12 10.98 25.45
C SER A 399 -15.62 10.93 26.89
N VAL A 400 -15.23 9.75 27.40
CA VAL A 400 -14.72 9.57 28.76
C VAL A 400 -13.18 9.67 28.74
N PRO A 401 -12.57 10.69 29.37
CA PRO A 401 -11.12 10.74 29.56
C PRO A 401 -10.64 9.53 30.36
N GLN A 402 -9.59 8.84 29.92
CA GLN A 402 -9.04 7.64 30.57
C GLN A 402 -7.56 7.84 30.92
N GLY A 403 -7.19 7.58 32.18
CA GLY A 403 -5.82 7.56 32.70
C GLY A 403 -5.83 7.38 34.22
N GLU A 404 -4.84 6.69 34.79
CA GLU A 404 -4.59 6.80 36.24
C GLU A 404 -4.17 8.24 36.56
N PRO A 405 -4.60 8.81 37.70
CA PRO A 405 -4.19 10.15 38.07
C PRO A 405 -2.70 10.14 38.48
N SER A 406 -1.80 10.22 37.49
CA SER A 406 -0.72 11.20 37.63
C SER A 406 -1.42 12.53 37.94
N PRO A 407 -0.94 13.40 38.86
CA PRO A 407 -1.65 14.65 39.14
C PRO A 407 -1.77 15.42 37.82
N ALA A 408 -2.92 15.26 37.19
CA ALA A 408 -3.12 15.67 35.82
C ALA A 408 -3.05 17.19 35.83
N LEU A 409 -2.53 17.77 34.75
CA LEU A 409 -2.58 19.21 34.58
C LEU A 409 -4.06 19.62 34.62
N ASN A 410 -4.47 20.21 35.73
CA ASN A 410 -5.83 20.65 36.01
C ASN A 410 -6.12 21.96 35.23
N GLY A 411 -5.09 22.78 35.06
CA GLY A 411 -5.15 23.93 34.16
C GLY A 411 -3.88 24.75 34.15
N VAL A 412 -3.79 25.63 33.14
CA VAL A 412 -2.78 26.69 33.07
C VAL A 412 -3.48 28.02 33.26
N TYR A 413 -2.96 28.84 34.18
CA TYR A 413 -3.55 30.11 34.55
C TYR A 413 -2.57 31.26 34.33
N ALA A 414 -3.01 32.33 33.69
CA ALA A 414 -2.26 33.59 33.64
C ALA A 414 -2.60 34.46 34.86
N LEU A 415 -1.59 34.90 35.61
CA LEU A 415 -1.78 35.83 36.72
C LEU A 415 -1.71 37.27 36.20
N ARG A 416 -2.86 37.93 36.07
CA ARG A 416 -2.98 39.24 35.40
C ARG A 416 -2.64 40.43 36.28
N LEU A 417 -2.69 40.27 37.60
CA LEU A 417 -2.48 41.33 38.55
C LEU A 417 -1.21 41.08 39.36
N ALA A 418 -0.41 42.12 39.60
CA ALA A 418 0.68 42.13 40.56
C ALA A 418 0.45 43.30 41.52
N ALA A 419 0.14 42.99 42.79
CA ALA A 419 -0.20 43.98 43.80
C ALA A 419 0.61 43.73 45.09
N PRO A 420 1.15 44.78 45.74
CA PRO A 420 1.73 44.65 47.07
C PRO A 420 0.63 44.52 48.13
N LEU A 421 1.02 44.16 49.36
CA LEU A 421 0.11 44.15 50.50
C LEU A 421 -0.20 45.56 51.02
N PHE A 422 -1.37 45.74 51.63
CA PHE A 422 -1.76 46.98 52.29
C PHE A 422 -0.80 47.29 53.44
N GLY A 423 -0.12 48.44 53.37
CA GLY A 423 0.93 48.81 54.34
C GLY A 423 2.35 48.72 53.80
N TYR A 424 2.56 48.28 52.55
CA TYR A 424 3.92 48.17 51.98
C TYR A 424 4.69 49.51 51.97
N ASN A 425 3.96 50.62 51.82
CA ASN A 425 4.48 51.98 51.80
C ASN A 425 4.30 52.72 53.14
N ALA A 426 3.91 52.03 54.20
CA ALA A 426 3.71 52.64 55.51
C ALA A 426 4.99 53.36 55.97
N PRO A 427 4.93 54.55 56.59
CA PRO A 427 6.12 55.22 57.10
C PRO A 427 6.81 54.33 58.15
N ARG A 428 8.15 54.31 58.19
CA ARG A 428 8.88 53.69 59.31
C ARG A 428 8.72 54.56 60.55
N ILE A 429 8.44 53.94 61.70
CA ILE A 429 8.32 54.68 62.96
C ILE A 429 9.74 54.98 63.48
N MET A 430 10.09 56.24 63.65
CA MET A 430 11.28 56.59 64.43
C MET A 430 10.91 56.60 65.90
N GLY A 431 11.20 55.50 66.60
CA GLY A 431 10.98 55.36 68.04
C GLY A 431 12.22 55.72 68.86
N LEU A 432 12.01 56.33 70.04
CA LEU A 432 13.01 56.40 71.10
C LEU A 432 12.88 55.13 71.95
N GLY A 433 13.85 54.22 71.85
CA GLY A 433 13.90 53.01 72.67
C GLY A 433 14.74 53.22 73.92
N LEU A 434 14.53 52.41 74.96
CA LEU A 434 15.42 52.36 76.10
C LEU A 434 16.83 51.92 75.63
N ASN A 435 17.85 52.57 76.17
CA ASN A 435 19.23 52.22 75.89
C ASN A 435 19.63 50.98 76.69
N ASP A 436 19.82 49.87 75.99
CA ASP A 436 20.15 48.57 76.58
C ASP A 436 21.68 48.37 76.76
N ASP A 437 22.50 49.32 76.32
CA ASP A 437 23.95 49.29 76.48
C ASP A 437 24.34 49.54 77.96
N PRO A 438 24.97 48.56 78.64
CA PRO A 438 25.36 48.68 80.05
C PRO A 438 26.25 49.89 80.34
N ALA A 439 27.02 50.36 79.35
CA ALA A 439 27.98 51.46 79.49
C ALA A 439 27.34 52.85 79.36
N THR A 440 26.24 52.98 78.62
CA THR A 440 25.65 54.30 78.27
C THR A 440 24.21 54.49 78.76
N LYS A 441 23.55 53.44 79.26
CA LYS A 441 22.17 53.51 79.79
C LYS A 441 21.96 54.49 80.95
N GLY A 442 23.01 54.78 81.74
CA GLY A 442 22.94 55.69 82.88
C GLY A 442 22.99 57.18 82.52
N THR A 443 23.49 57.53 81.32
CA THR A 443 23.68 58.91 80.85
C THR A 443 22.78 59.25 79.66
N VAL A 444 22.44 58.28 78.82
CA VAL A 444 21.51 58.44 77.69
C VAL A 444 20.44 57.35 77.83
N PRO A 445 19.34 57.62 78.56
CA PRO A 445 18.32 56.60 78.86
C PRO A 445 17.50 56.20 77.62
N TYR A 446 17.49 57.03 76.57
CA TYR A 446 16.78 56.78 75.32
C TYR A 446 17.72 56.91 74.12
N VAL A 447 17.78 55.88 73.28
CA VAL A 447 18.48 55.90 71.99
C VAL A 447 17.46 55.87 70.85
N SER A 448 17.75 56.57 69.76
CA SER A 448 16.99 56.41 68.53
C SER A 448 17.10 54.94 68.11
N ARG A 449 15.97 54.24 68.02
CA ARG A 449 15.89 52.90 67.43
C ARG A 449 15.49 53.07 65.97
N PRO A 450 16.44 53.13 65.02
CA PRO A 450 16.12 53.19 63.59
C PRO A 450 15.38 51.94 63.08
N ASP A 451 15.31 50.87 63.87
CA ASP A 451 14.70 49.58 63.54
C ASP A 451 13.32 49.34 64.19
N GLY A 452 12.71 50.34 64.85
CA GLY A 452 11.33 50.23 65.33
C GLY A 452 10.34 50.31 64.17
N ASP A 453 9.89 49.19 63.60
CA ASP A 453 8.80 49.17 62.61
C ASP A 453 7.46 48.86 63.30
N TRP A 454 6.35 48.98 62.58
CA TRP A 454 5.03 48.62 63.11
C TRP A 454 4.97 47.16 63.56
N ASP A 455 4.17 46.85 64.58
CA ASP A 455 3.88 45.46 64.94
C ASP A 455 2.66 45.02 64.13
N ALA A 456 2.92 44.31 63.04
CA ALA A 456 1.90 43.92 62.07
C ALA A 456 0.72 43.14 62.68
N ILE A 457 0.97 42.41 63.77
CA ILE A 457 -0.04 41.59 64.46
C ILE A 457 -0.72 42.41 65.57
N ALA A 458 0.05 43.14 66.38
CA ALA A 458 -0.51 43.91 67.49
C ALA A 458 -1.31 45.16 67.07
N ASP A 459 -1.03 45.72 65.88
CA ASP A 459 -1.78 46.86 65.31
C ASP A 459 -3.14 46.45 64.67
N GLY A 460 -3.59 45.21 64.92
CA GLY A 460 -4.97 44.77 64.68
C GLY A 460 -5.33 44.51 63.21
N GLY A 461 -4.34 44.21 62.36
CA GLY A 461 -4.54 44.16 60.91
C GLY A 461 -4.39 42.80 60.25
N GLU A 462 -3.34 42.04 60.60
CA GLU A 462 -2.95 40.84 59.84
C GLU A 462 -3.39 39.57 60.57
N GLU A 463 -4.16 38.75 59.87
CA GLU A 463 -4.59 37.44 60.33
C GLU A 463 -3.96 36.37 59.43
N ASP A 464 -3.73 35.19 60.01
CA ASP A 464 -3.35 34.02 59.22
C ASP A 464 -4.42 33.73 58.15
N ASP A 465 -3.96 33.40 56.94
CA ASP A 465 -4.78 33.10 55.76
C ASP A 465 -5.67 34.26 55.26
N LEU A 466 -5.46 35.49 55.74
CA LEU A 466 -6.12 36.68 55.24
C LEU A 466 -5.10 37.60 54.54
N VAL A 467 -5.22 37.74 53.22
CA VAL A 467 -4.33 38.57 52.41
C VAL A 467 -5.03 39.87 52.05
N GLN A 468 -4.41 40.99 52.40
CA GLN A 468 -4.97 42.33 52.19
C GLN A 468 -4.14 43.09 51.16
N LEU A 469 -4.72 43.36 49.98
CA LEU A 469 -4.01 44.05 48.89
C LEU A 469 -4.02 45.57 49.07
N ASP A 470 -3.06 46.28 48.48
CA ASP A 470 -2.91 47.73 48.62
C ASP A 470 -4.11 48.57 48.15
N ASN A 471 -4.92 48.05 47.24
CA ASN A 471 -6.05 48.76 46.63
C ASN A 471 -7.28 47.86 46.40
N ALA A 472 -8.37 48.46 45.91
CA ALA A 472 -9.57 47.77 45.42
C ALA A 472 -9.33 47.19 44.00
N TYR A 473 -9.43 45.87 43.87
CA TYR A 473 -9.25 45.14 42.61
C TYR A 473 -10.45 44.24 42.33
N ASP A 474 -11.39 44.73 41.54
CA ASP A 474 -12.64 44.02 41.21
C ASP A 474 -12.43 42.76 40.35
N GLY A 475 -11.24 42.63 39.72
CA GLY A 475 -10.88 41.47 38.90
C GLY A 475 -10.53 40.21 39.69
N VAL A 476 -10.30 40.31 41.00
CA VAL A 476 -9.99 39.15 41.86
C VAL A 476 -11.29 38.57 42.39
N GLN A 477 -11.57 37.31 42.05
CA GLN A 477 -12.83 36.62 42.39
C GLN A 477 -12.58 35.43 43.31
N ALA A 478 -13.62 35.00 44.03
CA ALA A 478 -13.58 33.73 44.76
C ALA A 478 -13.31 32.57 43.78
N GLY A 479 -12.49 31.61 44.21
CA GLY A 479 -11.98 30.51 43.39
C GLY A 479 -10.71 30.82 42.60
N SER A 480 -10.29 32.09 42.50
CA SER A 480 -9.05 32.46 41.81
C SER A 480 -7.79 32.01 42.56
N PHE A 481 -6.76 31.68 41.79
CA PHE A 481 -5.45 31.30 42.31
C PHE A 481 -4.55 32.52 42.50
N LEU A 482 -3.76 32.48 43.56
CA LEU A 482 -2.89 33.55 44.02
C LEU A 482 -1.48 32.98 44.19
N LEU A 483 -0.47 33.72 43.76
CA LEU A 483 0.94 33.45 44.04
C LEU A 483 1.48 34.58 44.91
N ILE A 484 1.76 34.27 46.17
CA ILE A 484 2.27 35.20 47.18
C ILE A 484 3.78 35.04 47.28
N GLN A 485 4.53 36.09 46.97
CA GLN A 485 5.98 36.08 46.97
C GLN A 485 6.52 36.94 48.12
N SER A 486 6.87 36.29 49.23
CA SER A 486 7.39 36.91 50.45
C SER A 486 8.85 37.34 50.29
N GLY A 487 9.08 38.42 49.54
CA GLY A 487 10.40 39.01 49.30
C GLY A 487 11.21 38.36 48.17
N ARG A 488 12.39 38.94 47.91
CA ARG A 488 13.21 38.62 46.73
C ARG A 488 13.80 37.20 46.73
N TYR A 489 13.90 36.56 47.89
CA TYR A 489 14.60 35.27 48.08
C TYR A 489 13.77 34.21 48.82
N GLY A 490 12.51 34.50 49.18
CA GLY A 490 11.63 33.53 49.85
C GLY A 490 10.94 32.58 48.86
N PRO A 491 10.60 31.34 49.25
CA PRO A 491 9.82 30.44 48.42
C PRO A 491 8.42 31.05 48.19
N PRO A 492 7.92 31.11 46.94
CA PRO A 492 6.56 31.56 46.68
C PRO A 492 5.54 30.60 47.28
N VAL A 493 4.40 31.13 47.72
CA VAL A 493 3.26 30.34 48.21
C VAL A 493 2.12 30.46 47.20
N VAL A 494 1.55 29.33 46.79
CA VAL A 494 0.35 29.32 45.93
C VAL A 494 -0.86 28.98 46.78
N ALA A 495 -1.91 29.79 46.68
CA ALA A 495 -3.14 29.64 47.44
C ALA A 495 -4.38 29.89 46.58
N GLN A 496 -5.55 29.42 47.03
CA GLN A 496 -6.83 29.68 46.38
C GLN A 496 -7.68 30.63 47.21
N ALA A 497 -8.33 31.60 46.56
CA ALA A 497 -9.23 32.53 47.22
C ALA A 497 -10.55 31.84 47.60
N ARG A 498 -10.88 31.75 48.88
CA ARG A 498 -12.18 31.28 49.38
C ARG A 498 -13.24 32.37 49.25
N ARG A 499 -12.89 33.59 49.68
CA ARG A 499 -13.77 34.76 49.68
C ARG A 499 -12.97 36.00 49.39
N VAL A 500 -13.51 36.89 48.55
CA VAL A 500 -12.89 38.16 48.20
C VAL A 500 -13.87 39.28 48.50
N GLN A 501 -13.42 40.33 49.20
CA GLN A 501 -14.24 41.47 49.54
C GLN A 501 -13.43 42.76 49.50
N VAL A 502 -13.94 43.78 48.80
CA VAL A 502 -13.39 45.13 48.84
C VAL A 502 -13.99 45.88 50.03
N HIS A 503 -13.16 46.43 50.90
CA HIS A 503 -13.60 47.22 52.06
C HIS A 503 -12.59 48.33 52.39
N PRO A 504 -13.00 49.41 53.10
CA PRO A 504 -12.05 50.37 53.65
C PRO A 504 -11.21 49.71 54.75
N ARG A 505 -9.93 50.09 54.85
CA ARG A 505 -9.00 49.65 55.90
C ARG A 505 -8.13 50.84 56.34
N SER A 506 -7.92 50.92 57.65
CA SER A 506 -7.08 51.93 58.30
C SER A 506 -6.12 51.21 59.24
N ALA A 507 -4.85 51.07 58.83
CA ALA A 507 -3.79 50.40 59.56
C ALA A 507 -2.43 51.04 59.21
N TYR A 508 -1.42 50.93 60.07
CA TYR A 508 -0.07 51.48 59.85
C TYR A 508 -0.01 52.99 59.56
N GLY A 509 -0.94 53.75 60.13
CA GLY A 509 -1.05 55.19 59.91
C GLY A 509 -1.53 55.59 58.50
N ILE A 510 -1.99 54.64 57.69
CA ILE A 510 -2.55 54.87 56.35
C ILE A 510 -4.00 54.39 56.27
N SER A 511 -4.81 55.03 55.42
CA SER A 511 -6.22 54.67 55.19
C SER A 511 -6.52 54.61 53.71
N GLY A 512 -7.21 53.55 53.28
CA GLY A 512 -7.53 53.34 51.87
C GLY A 512 -8.57 52.23 51.68
N LYS A 513 -8.99 51.99 50.44
CA LYS A 513 -9.74 50.79 50.09
C LYS A 513 -8.76 49.65 49.84
N THR A 514 -9.07 48.47 50.32
CA THR A 514 -8.26 47.26 50.17
C THR A 514 -9.12 46.12 49.61
N THR A 515 -8.48 45.15 48.97
CA THR A 515 -9.10 43.89 48.58
C THR A 515 -8.66 42.83 49.59
N GLY A 516 -9.57 42.46 50.49
CA GLY A 516 -9.36 41.38 51.45
C GLY A 516 -9.69 40.04 50.82
N ILE A 517 -8.75 39.11 50.90
CA ILE A 517 -8.85 37.77 50.33
C ILE A 517 -8.64 36.75 51.45
N GLU A 518 -9.70 36.04 51.81
CA GLU A 518 -9.63 34.88 52.70
C GLU A 518 -9.20 33.66 51.88
N LEU A 519 -8.12 32.98 52.29
CA LEU A 519 -7.57 31.82 51.58
C LEU A 519 -8.26 30.52 52.01
N VAL A 520 -8.27 29.53 51.11
CA VAL A 520 -8.72 28.16 51.42
C VAL A 520 -7.68 27.48 52.30
N LYS A 521 -8.10 26.98 53.47
CA LYS A 521 -7.25 26.24 54.41
C LYS A 521 -7.19 24.75 54.07
N PRO A 522 -6.02 24.08 54.15
CA PRO A 522 -5.88 22.63 53.97
C PRO A 522 -6.61 21.85 55.06
N ASP A 523 -6.49 22.31 56.30
CA ASP A 523 -7.14 21.77 57.49
C ASP A 523 -7.30 22.90 58.53
N ALA A 524 -8.09 22.69 59.59
CA ALA A 524 -8.38 23.70 60.61
C ALA A 524 -7.14 24.23 61.34
N ASP A 525 -6.10 23.40 61.48
CA ASP A 525 -4.89 23.70 62.28
C ASP A 525 -3.68 24.16 61.44
N THR A 526 -3.79 24.19 60.10
CA THR A 526 -2.66 24.53 59.21
C THR A 526 -2.93 25.80 58.41
N SER A 527 -2.19 26.87 58.72
CA SER A 527 -2.23 28.11 57.94
C SER A 527 -1.37 27.99 56.67
N VAL A 528 -1.93 28.36 55.51
CA VAL A 528 -1.22 28.49 54.21
C VAL A 528 -0.38 29.74 54.19
N TRP A 529 -0.89 30.81 54.78
CA TRP A 529 -0.25 32.11 54.89
C TRP A 529 -0.22 32.54 56.35
N GLN A 530 0.97 32.86 56.86
CA GLN A 530 1.13 33.38 58.21
C GLN A 530 1.18 34.91 58.18
N ALA A 531 0.59 35.55 59.19
CA ALA A 531 0.64 36.99 59.35
C ALA A 531 2.11 37.50 59.28
N PRO A 532 2.45 38.33 58.28
CA PRO A 532 3.85 38.68 58.02
C PRO A 532 4.37 39.73 59.01
N SER A 533 5.68 39.71 59.28
CA SER A 533 6.35 40.87 59.88
C SER A 533 6.32 42.07 58.93
N MET A 534 6.48 43.31 59.41
CA MET A 534 6.50 44.48 58.54
C MET A 534 7.57 44.44 57.44
N SER A 535 8.74 43.87 57.72
CA SER A 535 9.79 43.73 56.71
C SER A 535 9.37 42.78 55.57
N THR A 536 8.66 41.70 55.92
CA THR A 536 8.07 40.75 54.98
C THR A 536 6.90 41.38 54.23
N LEU A 537 6.00 42.08 54.91
CA LEU A 537 4.83 42.73 54.32
C LEU A 537 5.23 43.70 53.22
N ARG A 538 6.21 44.57 53.49
CA ARG A 538 6.75 45.55 52.52
C ARG A 538 7.43 44.90 51.31
N ALA A 539 7.98 43.71 51.50
CA ALA A 539 8.66 42.96 50.44
C ALA A 539 7.73 41.98 49.71
N THR A 540 6.49 41.79 50.18
CA THR A 540 5.57 40.80 49.63
C THR A 540 4.86 41.35 48.39
N GLN A 541 4.94 40.59 47.30
CA GLN A 541 4.10 40.81 46.11
C GLN A 541 3.10 39.67 45.97
N VAL A 542 1.84 40.00 45.72
CA VAL A 542 0.78 39.06 45.42
C VAL A 542 0.46 39.14 43.93
N HIS A 543 0.59 38.01 43.25
CA HIS A 543 0.12 37.85 41.89
C HIS A 543 -1.26 37.19 41.91
N ALA A 544 -2.26 37.92 41.40
CA ALA A 544 -3.67 37.57 41.52
C ALA A 544 -4.36 37.64 40.15
N GLN A 545 -5.71 37.53 40.16
CA GLN A 545 -6.54 37.55 38.96
C GLN A 545 -6.10 36.45 37.98
N SER A 546 -6.19 35.19 38.45
CA SER A 546 -5.91 34.01 37.64
C SER A 546 -6.95 33.84 36.53
N GLU A 547 -6.51 33.90 35.28
CA GLU A 547 -7.34 33.62 34.10
C GLU A 547 -6.95 32.27 33.50
N SER A 548 -7.92 31.37 33.29
CA SER A 548 -7.67 30.07 32.69
C SER A 548 -7.32 30.21 31.20
N LEU A 549 -6.22 29.58 30.78
CA LEU A 549 -5.78 29.53 29.39
C LEU A 549 -6.15 28.17 28.78
N PRO A 550 -7.12 28.10 27.85
CA PRO A 550 -7.46 26.84 27.20
C PRO A 550 -6.31 26.41 26.28
N LEU A 551 -5.81 25.20 26.49
CA LEU A 551 -4.71 24.66 25.69
C LEU A 551 -5.18 24.30 24.28
N ALA A 552 -4.32 24.56 23.29
CA ALA A 552 -4.54 24.07 21.93
C ALA A 552 -3.87 22.69 21.74
N GLU A 553 -4.45 21.85 20.90
CA GLU A 553 -3.82 20.59 20.49
C GLU A 553 -2.61 20.82 19.55
N LEU A 554 -1.62 19.94 19.66
CA LEU A 554 -0.48 19.88 18.76
C LEU A 554 -0.86 19.18 17.47
N VAL A 555 -0.37 19.70 16.35
CA VAL A 555 -0.46 19.00 15.06
C VAL A 555 0.57 17.88 15.04
N ILE A 556 0.13 16.68 14.66
CA ILE A 556 1.00 15.52 14.47
C ILE A 556 1.67 15.68 13.10
N GLY A 557 2.96 16.03 13.11
CA GLY A 557 3.77 16.20 11.89
C GLY A 557 4.37 14.90 11.35
N ASP A 558 4.22 13.78 12.07
CA ASP A 558 4.74 12.49 11.62
C ASP A 558 4.11 12.09 10.28
N GLU A 559 4.85 11.36 9.45
CA GLU A 559 4.32 10.71 8.24
C GLU A 559 3.60 9.39 8.58
N VAL A 560 2.70 8.92 7.72
CA VAL A 560 2.05 7.61 7.88
C VAL A 560 2.85 6.56 7.11
N GLY A 561 3.05 5.37 7.69
CA GLY A 561 3.75 4.26 7.03
C GLY A 561 5.13 3.97 7.61
N ALA A 562 6.05 3.46 6.79
CA ALA A 562 7.40 3.07 7.22
C ALA A 562 8.22 4.23 7.83
N LEU A 563 9.06 3.93 8.82
CA LEU A 563 9.95 4.92 9.46
C LEU A 563 10.99 5.46 8.46
N ALA A 564 11.42 6.71 8.67
CA ALA A 564 12.53 7.27 7.91
C ALA A 564 13.84 6.51 8.23
N ALA A 565 14.70 6.38 7.23
CA ALA A 565 15.96 5.64 7.34
C ALA A 565 16.93 6.24 8.37
N ASP A 566 16.71 7.51 8.76
CA ASP A 566 17.48 8.23 9.78
C ASP A 566 17.11 7.83 11.23
N GLY A 567 16.08 7.01 11.42
CA GLY A 567 15.66 6.52 12.74
C GLY A 567 15.07 7.61 13.64
N SER A 568 14.64 8.74 13.07
CA SER A 568 14.05 9.84 13.84
C SER A 568 12.86 9.34 14.68
N PRO A 569 12.83 9.62 16.00
CA PRO A 569 11.74 9.19 16.86
C PRO A 569 10.44 9.88 16.42
N ARG A 570 9.37 9.10 16.25
CA ARG A 570 8.03 9.64 15.97
C ARG A 570 7.42 10.21 17.23
N SER A 571 6.61 11.24 17.04
CA SER A 571 5.78 11.79 18.09
C SER A 571 4.68 10.81 18.53
N THR A 572 4.26 9.91 17.63
CA THR A 572 3.21 8.90 17.85
C THR A 572 3.73 7.47 17.84
N GLY A 573 2.94 6.52 18.36
CA GLY A 573 3.20 5.07 18.23
C GLY A 573 2.95 4.48 16.83
N ASP A 574 2.64 5.31 15.83
CA ASP A 574 2.32 4.88 14.48
C ASP A 574 3.56 4.33 13.75
N SER A 575 3.37 3.28 12.96
CA SER A 575 4.43 2.60 12.20
C SER A 575 3.89 2.09 10.86
N ALA A 576 4.70 1.34 10.10
CA ALA A 576 4.21 0.67 8.90
C ALA A 576 3.03 -0.28 9.20
N THR A 577 3.00 -0.88 10.40
CA THR A 577 2.02 -1.88 10.80
C THR A 577 0.94 -1.34 11.74
N ARG A 578 1.04 -0.09 12.19
CA ARG A 578 0.13 0.52 13.17
C ARG A 578 -0.27 1.92 12.74
N LEU A 579 -1.57 2.20 12.68
CA LEU A 579 -2.10 3.51 12.32
C LEU A 579 -3.22 3.92 13.29
N THR A 580 -2.98 4.99 14.02
CA THR A 580 -3.95 5.57 14.97
C THR A 580 -4.92 6.50 14.24
N LEU A 581 -6.22 6.32 14.50
CA LEU A 581 -7.31 7.08 13.91
C LEU A 581 -7.71 8.27 14.78
N ASP A 582 -8.43 9.21 14.19
CA ASP A 582 -8.92 10.42 14.86
C ASP A 582 -9.93 10.18 15.99
N GLY A 583 -10.59 9.01 16.00
CA GLY A 583 -11.48 8.60 17.08
C GLY A 583 -11.66 7.09 17.18
N ALA A 584 -12.47 6.66 18.14
CA ALA A 584 -12.84 5.26 18.31
C ALA A 584 -13.85 4.82 17.24
N VAL A 585 -13.52 3.76 16.51
CA VAL A 585 -14.31 3.15 15.45
C VAL A 585 -14.86 1.81 15.91
N ASP A 586 -16.18 1.64 15.79
CA ASP A 586 -16.87 0.39 16.12
C ASP A 586 -16.89 -0.61 14.96
N GLY A 587 -16.87 -1.90 15.31
CA GLY A 587 -17.30 -3.02 14.47
C GLY A 587 -16.29 -3.50 13.43
N LEU A 588 -15.10 -2.88 13.36
CA LEU A 588 -14.01 -3.35 12.52
C LEU A 588 -13.44 -4.66 13.08
N LYS A 589 -13.28 -5.66 12.20
CA LYS A 589 -12.85 -7.01 12.59
C LYS A 589 -11.50 -7.35 11.96
N ALA A 590 -10.71 -8.14 12.70
CA ALA A 590 -9.52 -8.78 12.14
C ALA A 590 -9.90 -9.64 10.91
N GLY A 591 -9.06 -9.58 9.88
CA GLY A 591 -9.25 -10.23 8.59
C GLY A 591 -10.07 -9.46 7.57
N ARG A 592 -10.55 -8.26 7.91
CA ARG A 592 -11.15 -7.34 6.94
C ARG A 592 -10.08 -6.69 6.07
N TRP A 593 -10.41 -6.56 4.79
CA TRP A 593 -9.63 -5.78 3.83
C TRP A 593 -9.88 -4.30 4.01
N VAL A 594 -8.82 -3.51 3.89
CA VAL A 594 -8.84 -2.06 4.00
C VAL A 594 -7.93 -1.50 2.91
N ILE A 595 -8.32 -0.38 2.31
CA ILE A 595 -7.48 0.35 1.37
C ILE A 595 -7.03 1.65 2.04
N VAL A 596 -5.72 1.86 2.12
CA VAL A 596 -5.12 3.10 2.58
C VAL A 596 -4.70 3.89 1.34
N GLU A 597 -5.25 5.08 1.14
CA GLU A 597 -4.92 5.97 0.04
C GLU A 597 -4.47 7.32 0.54
N GLY A 598 -3.54 7.96 -0.17
CA GLY A 598 -3.04 9.27 0.20
C GLY A 598 -1.93 9.76 -0.72
N ARG A 599 -1.44 10.97 -0.44
CA ARG A 599 -0.30 11.57 -1.13
C ARG A 599 1.00 11.01 -0.56
N ARG A 600 1.88 10.55 -1.43
CA ARG A 600 3.16 9.93 -1.05
C ARG A 600 4.20 10.98 -0.66
N SER A 601 4.79 10.85 0.52
CA SER A 601 5.91 11.68 1.01
C SER A 601 7.28 11.07 0.68
N ASP A 602 7.33 9.78 0.33
CA ASP A 602 8.58 9.09 -0.02
C ASP A 602 9.04 9.35 -1.46
N VAL A 603 8.26 10.10 -2.25
CA VAL A 603 8.58 10.47 -3.63
C VAL A 603 9.34 11.80 -3.61
N PRO A 604 10.65 11.82 -3.92
CA PRO A 604 11.45 13.04 -3.79
C PRO A 604 11.04 14.10 -4.81
N GLY A 605 11.00 15.36 -4.38
CA GLY A 605 10.84 16.52 -5.25
C GLY A 605 9.42 16.77 -5.78
N THR A 606 8.40 16.04 -5.31
CA THR A 606 7.01 16.28 -5.72
C THR A 606 5.99 15.83 -4.69
N ASP A 607 4.90 16.58 -4.62
CA ASP A 607 3.70 16.29 -3.84
C ASP A 607 2.53 15.82 -4.73
N ALA A 608 2.74 15.64 -6.04
CA ALA A 608 1.66 15.34 -6.97
C ALA A 608 1.23 13.86 -6.98
N VAL A 609 1.99 12.97 -6.33
CA VAL A 609 1.79 11.53 -6.44
C VAL A 609 0.86 11.02 -5.34
N THR A 610 -0.31 10.55 -5.74
CA THR A 610 -1.22 9.80 -4.87
C THR A 610 -1.15 8.32 -5.18
N ALA A 611 -1.26 7.49 -4.15
CA ALA A 611 -1.27 6.04 -4.27
C ALA A 611 -2.27 5.42 -3.29
N ALA A 612 -2.65 4.19 -3.58
CA ALA A 612 -3.47 3.37 -2.72
C ALA A 612 -2.78 2.02 -2.47
N GLU A 613 -2.90 1.48 -1.27
CA GLU A 613 -2.40 0.17 -0.86
C GLU A 613 -3.52 -0.66 -0.24
N LEU A 614 -3.65 -1.91 -0.69
CA LEU A 614 -4.53 -2.89 -0.05
C LEU A 614 -3.81 -3.54 1.13
N VAL A 615 -4.40 -3.43 2.32
CA VAL A 615 -3.88 -4.03 3.56
C VAL A 615 -4.98 -4.84 4.26
N MET A 616 -4.58 -5.89 4.97
CA MET A 616 -5.49 -6.68 5.80
C MET A 616 -5.33 -6.29 7.27
N LEU A 617 -6.43 -6.09 7.99
CA LEU A 617 -6.38 -5.86 9.43
C LEU A 617 -6.01 -7.15 10.17
N ALA A 618 -4.91 -7.12 10.92
CA ALA A 618 -4.55 -8.18 11.86
C ALA A 618 -5.30 -8.03 13.19
N ALA A 619 -5.46 -6.79 13.65
CA ALA A 619 -6.21 -6.44 14.86
C ALA A 619 -6.71 -5.00 14.81
N VAL A 620 -7.65 -4.68 15.71
CA VAL A 620 -8.06 -3.31 16.04
C VAL A 620 -7.86 -3.16 17.54
N GLU A 621 -7.09 -2.15 17.90
CA GLU A 621 -6.83 -1.79 19.29
C GLU A 621 -7.61 -0.51 19.62
N GLN A 622 -8.16 -0.43 20.83
CA GLN A 622 -8.82 0.73 21.40
C GLN A 622 -8.05 1.14 22.65
N GLY A 623 -7.72 2.42 22.78
CA GLY A 623 -7.02 2.90 23.96
C GLY A 623 -6.85 4.39 23.99
N THR A 624 -6.23 4.85 25.07
CA THR A 624 -5.69 6.20 25.22
C THR A 624 -4.17 6.10 25.34
N ASP A 625 -3.49 7.18 25.01
CA ASP A 625 -2.10 7.37 25.38
C ASP A 625 -2.04 7.79 26.86
N ALA A 626 -1.52 6.89 27.70
CA ALA A 626 -1.43 7.12 29.15
C ALA A 626 -0.48 8.26 29.51
N ASP A 627 0.46 8.60 28.61
CA ASP A 627 1.44 9.66 28.82
C ASP A 627 0.91 11.04 28.38
N LEU A 628 -0.28 11.12 27.77
CA LEU A 628 -0.91 12.36 27.32
C LEU A 628 -2.15 12.71 28.16
N PRO A 629 -2.05 13.66 29.10
CA PRO A 629 -3.20 14.13 29.87
C PRO A 629 -4.30 14.69 28.97
N GLY A 630 -5.53 14.23 29.17
CA GLY A 630 -6.68 14.65 28.37
C GLY A 630 -6.86 13.89 27.05
N ASP A 631 -6.08 12.82 26.82
CA ASP A 631 -6.32 11.95 25.67
C ASP A 631 -7.67 11.23 25.77
N THR A 632 -8.30 11.03 24.62
CA THR A 632 -9.61 10.37 24.49
C THR A 632 -9.46 9.04 23.78
N VAL A 633 -10.40 8.12 23.97
CA VAL A 633 -10.29 6.78 23.40
C VAL A 633 -10.30 6.87 21.87
N HIS A 634 -9.26 6.34 21.24
CA HIS A 634 -9.12 6.25 19.79
C HIS A 634 -8.79 4.81 19.36
N SER A 635 -9.05 4.53 18.09
CA SER A 635 -8.73 3.24 17.48
C SER A 635 -7.36 3.25 16.83
N THR A 636 -6.57 2.21 17.08
CA THR A 636 -5.35 1.92 16.33
C THR A 636 -5.58 0.69 15.45
N LEU A 637 -5.45 0.87 14.14
CA LEU A 637 -5.48 -0.22 13.16
C LEU A 637 -4.13 -0.93 13.15
N VAL A 638 -4.13 -2.25 13.30
CA VAL A 638 -2.93 -3.08 13.19
C VAL A 638 -2.99 -3.87 11.88
N PHE A 639 -2.05 -3.63 10.98
CA PHE A 639 -1.97 -4.28 9.67
C PHE A 639 -1.18 -5.59 9.73
N ALA A 640 -1.54 -6.54 8.86
CA ALA A 640 -0.83 -7.80 8.71
C ALA A 640 0.53 -7.64 8.01
N ASN A 641 1.38 -8.65 8.16
CA ASN A 641 2.73 -8.72 7.55
C ASN A 641 3.57 -7.46 7.87
N ALA A 642 4.21 -6.87 6.86
CA ALA A 642 5.01 -5.64 7.03
C ALA A 642 4.16 -4.36 7.00
N GLY A 643 2.83 -4.46 6.83
CA GLY A 643 1.93 -3.32 6.76
C GLY A 643 2.13 -2.47 5.49
N LEU A 644 2.13 -1.15 5.63
CA LEU A 644 2.25 -0.18 4.54
C LEU A 644 3.68 -0.12 3.98
N ALA A 645 3.83 -0.26 2.67
CA ALA A 645 5.11 -0.14 1.99
C ALA A 645 5.51 1.31 1.70
N TYR A 646 4.53 2.19 1.46
CA TYR A 646 4.77 3.60 1.14
C TYR A 646 4.77 4.47 2.40
N ARG A 647 5.21 5.73 2.23
CA ARG A 647 5.02 6.78 3.24
C ARG A 647 4.10 7.85 2.70
N TYR A 648 3.20 8.33 3.54
CA TYR A 648 2.18 9.28 3.15
C TYR A 648 2.19 10.52 4.03
N VAL A 649 1.80 11.65 3.44
CA VAL A 649 1.51 12.86 4.20
C VAL A 649 0.21 12.67 4.97
N ARG A 650 0.28 12.80 6.30
CA ARG A 650 -0.77 12.37 7.24
C ARG A 650 -2.15 12.96 6.96
N ASP A 651 -2.22 14.25 6.67
CA ASP A 651 -3.48 14.97 6.41
C ASP A 651 -4.17 14.58 5.10
N SER A 652 -3.44 13.96 4.19
CA SER A 652 -3.95 13.46 2.90
C SER A 652 -4.47 12.02 2.96
N VAL A 653 -4.16 11.29 4.05
CA VAL A 653 -4.47 9.86 4.14
C VAL A 653 -5.96 9.64 4.43
N THR A 654 -6.55 8.75 3.66
CA THR A 654 -7.90 8.23 3.85
C THR A 654 -7.85 6.69 3.89
N VAL A 655 -8.54 6.12 4.85
CA VAL A 655 -8.62 4.67 5.05
C VAL A 655 -10.04 4.20 4.76
N ARG A 656 -10.21 3.45 3.67
CA ARG A 656 -11.50 2.87 3.24
C ARG A 656 -11.63 1.46 3.79
N ALA A 657 -12.64 1.21 4.63
CA ALA A 657 -12.86 -0.10 5.26
C ALA A 657 -14.13 -0.84 4.77
N ASN A 658 -14.92 -0.21 3.90
CA ASN A 658 -16.00 -0.84 3.13
C ASN A 658 -15.47 -1.51 1.86
N VAL A 659 -14.46 -2.37 2.01
CA VAL A 659 -13.73 -2.98 0.89
C VAL A 659 -14.09 -4.45 0.75
N VAL A 660 -14.39 -4.87 -0.48
CA VAL A 660 -14.69 -6.27 -0.81
C VAL A 660 -14.04 -6.67 -2.12
N ARG A 661 -13.64 -7.95 -2.20
CA ARG A 661 -13.13 -8.54 -3.43
C ARG A 661 -14.25 -8.68 -4.47
N ALA A 662 -13.96 -8.35 -5.72
CA ALA A 662 -14.83 -8.52 -6.86
C ALA A 662 -14.07 -9.12 -8.05
N THR A 663 -14.80 -9.73 -8.96
CA THR A 663 -14.25 -10.34 -10.18
C THR A 663 -15.06 -9.96 -11.39
N HIS A 664 -14.43 -9.91 -12.56
CA HIS A 664 -15.08 -9.61 -13.82
C HIS A 664 -16.09 -10.70 -14.22
N GLY A 665 -17.19 -10.30 -14.84
CA GLY A 665 -18.25 -11.18 -15.33
C GLY A 665 -19.55 -11.03 -14.56
N GLU A 666 -20.65 -11.42 -15.20
CA GLU A 666 -22.01 -11.22 -14.71
C GLU A 666 -22.76 -12.55 -14.58
N SER A 667 -23.47 -12.74 -13.48
CA SER A 667 -24.23 -13.95 -13.18
C SER A 667 -25.47 -14.08 -14.06
N ARG A 668 -25.69 -15.30 -14.53
CA ARG A 668 -26.81 -15.74 -15.37
C ARG A 668 -27.37 -17.04 -14.81
N ARG A 669 -28.70 -17.12 -14.78
CA ARG A 669 -29.43 -18.36 -14.47
C ARG A 669 -30.38 -18.63 -15.63
N GLU A 670 -30.26 -19.80 -16.23
CA GLU A 670 -31.10 -20.18 -17.37
C GLU A 670 -31.45 -21.66 -17.37
N VAL A 671 -32.60 -21.97 -17.97
CA VAL A 671 -33.01 -23.33 -18.29
C VAL A 671 -32.36 -23.72 -19.62
N LEU A 672 -31.56 -24.79 -19.60
CA LEU A 672 -30.91 -25.33 -20.79
C LEU A 672 -31.85 -26.21 -21.61
N GLY A 673 -32.71 -26.99 -20.94
CA GLY A 673 -33.70 -27.83 -21.60
C GLY A 673 -34.25 -28.96 -20.73
N SER A 674 -34.83 -29.95 -21.41
CA SER A 674 -35.48 -31.13 -20.82
C SER A 674 -34.58 -32.36 -20.96
N GLY A 675 -34.27 -33.02 -19.86
CA GLY A 675 -33.54 -34.28 -19.85
C GLY A 675 -34.42 -35.46 -20.25
N SER A 676 -33.83 -36.48 -20.88
CA SER A 676 -34.48 -37.74 -21.23
C SER A 676 -33.68 -38.95 -20.76
N GLY A 677 -34.22 -39.80 -19.89
CA GLY A 677 -33.52 -41.02 -19.44
C GLY A 677 -33.23 -42.05 -20.55
N ALA A 678 -33.91 -41.93 -21.69
CA ALA A 678 -33.73 -42.81 -22.84
C ALA A 678 -32.49 -42.44 -23.69
N ALA A 679 -32.07 -41.16 -23.68
CA ALA A 679 -30.99 -40.68 -24.53
C ALA A 679 -29.65 -40.67 -23.76
N SER A 680 -28.63 -41.30 -24.34
CA SER A 680 -27.25 -41.23 -23.87
C SER A 680 -26.55 -39.97 -24.35
N MET A 681 -25.52 -39.53 -23.62
CA MET A 681 -24.60 -38.45 -24.02
C MET A 681 -25.30 -37.15 -24.45
N GLN A 682 -26.45 -36.84 -23.83
CA GLN A 682 -27.19 -35.62 -24.11
C GLN A 682 -26.30 -34.40 -23.88
N ALA A 683 -26.45 -33.41 -24.74
CA ALA A 683 -25.65 -32.20 -24.72
C ALA A 683 -26.52 -30.95 -24.83
N PHE A 684 -26.15 -29.91 -24.10
CA PHE A 684 -26.86 -28.63 -24.08
C PHE A 684 -25.87 -27.48 -24.16
N VAL A 685 -26.19 -26.46 -24.97
CA VAL A 685 -25.34 -25.28 -25.16
C VAL A 685 -25.77 -24.18 -24.20
N LEU A 686 -24.81 -23.53 -23.53
CA LEU A 686 -25.06 -22.32 -22.75
C LEU A 686 -25.46 -21.17 -23.69
N LYS A 687 -26.56 -20.47 -23.40
CA LYS A 687 -27.14 -19.48 -24.31
C LYS A 687 -26.38 -18.15 -24.32
N GLN A 688 -25.66 -17.86 -23.23
CA GLN A 688 -24.82 -16.64 -23.09
C GLN A 688 -23.34 -17.00 -23.07
N PRO A 689 -22.62 -16.97 -24.20
CA PRO A 689 -21.17 -17.08 -24.21
C PRO A 689 -20.50 -15.74 -23.83
N PRO A 690 -19.22 -15.74 -23.43
CA PRO A 690 -18.42 -16.90 -23.01
C PRO A 690 -18.64 -17.26 -21.53
N LEU A 691 -18.42 -18.53 -21.16
CA LEU A 691 -18.42 -18.98 -19.76
C LEU A 691 -17.25 -18.36 -18.98
N THR A 692 -17.54 -17.80 -17.81
CA THR A 692 -16.53 -17.21 -16.93
C THR A 692 -15.75 -18.25 -16.14
N TRP A 693 -14.43 -18.13 -16.20
CA TRP A 693 -13.47 -18.84 -15.37
C TRP A 693 -12.74 -17.85 -14.47
N VAL A 694 -12.56 -18.20 -13.20
CA VAL A 694 -11.80 -17.42 -12.23
C VAL A 694 -10.45 -18.08 -11.98
N SER A 695 -9.43 -17.30 -11.63
CA SER A 695 -8.14 -17.88 -11.22
C SER A 695 -8.31 -18.72 -9.96
N ALA A 696 -7.68 -19.89 -9.93
CA ALA A 696 -7.69 -20.81 -8.80
C ALA A 696 -6.33 -21.50 -8.64
N SER A 697 -5.99 -21.96 -7.43
CA SER A 697 -4.76 -22.71 -7.15
C SER A 697 -4.90 -24.20 -7.55
N THR A 698 -5.38 -24.46 -8.76
CA THR A 698 -5.52 -25.80 -9.36
C THR A 698 -4.39 -26.03 -10.37
N VAL A 699 -4.26 -27.26 -10.89
CA VAL A 699 -3.28 -27.58 -11.95
C VAL A 699 -3.47 -26.68 -13.18
N ASP A 700 -4.72 -26.50 -13.62
CA ASP A 700 -5.04 -25.67 -14.80
C ASP A 700 -5.00 -24.16 -14.48
N GLY A 701 -4.89 -23.80 -13.21
CA GLY A 701 -4.88 -22.42 -12.72
C GLY A 701 -6.23 -21.70 -12.75
N VAL A 702 -7.30 -22.42 -13.09
CA VAL A 702 -8.64 -21.87 -13.31
C VAL A 702 -9.72 -22.74 -12.66
N GLN A 703 -10.85 -22.10 -12.37
CA GLN A 703 -12.08 -22.75 -11.91
C GLN A 703 -13.29 -22.16 -12.63
N SER A 704 -14.15 -23.06 -13.13
CA SER A 704 -15.42 -22.73 -13.77
C SER A 704 -16.40 -22.12 -12.76
N THR A 705 -17.15 -21.10 -13.19
CA THR A 705 -18.27 -20.54 -12.42
C THR A 705 -19.58 -21.32 -12.64
N LEU A 706 -19.58 -22.33 -13.52
CA LEU A 706 -20.76 -23.11 -13.87
C LEU A 706 -21.20 -24.01 -12.70
N THR A 707 -22.44 -23.82 -12.30
CA THR A 707 -23.18 -24.75 -11.44
C THR A 707 -24.38 -25.25 -12.20
N LEU A 708 -24.54 -26.57 -12.24
CA LEU A 708 -25.59 -27.22 -12.98
C LEU A 708 -26.47 -28.02 -12.02
N ARG A 709 -27.79 -27.85 -12.14
CA ARG A 709 -28.78 -28.63 -11.39
C ARG A 709 -29.75 -29.31 -12.34
N VAL A 710 -30.07 -30.58 -12.05
CA VAL A 710 -31.10 -31.34 -12.74
C VAL A 710 -32.11 -31.84 -11.71
N ASN A 711 -33.40 -31.52 -11.87
CA ASN A 711 -34.43 -31.76 -10.84
C ASN A 711 -34.00 -31.21 -9.46
N ASP A 712 -33.44 -29.99 -9.44
CA ASP A 712 -32.86 -29.35 -8.25
C ASP A 712 -31.74 -30.13 -7.56
N LEU A 713 -31.18 -31.18 -8.17
CA LEU A 713 -29.99 -31.88 -7.69
C LEU A 713 -28.75 -31.37 -8.41
N GLN A 714 -27.68 -31.06 -7.67
CA GLN A 714 -26.42 -30.61 -8.26
C GLN A 714 -25.72 -31.77 -9.00
N TRP A 715 -25.23 -31.45 -10.19
CA TRP A 715 -24.31 -32.26 -10.97
C TRP A 715 -22.91 -31.61 -10.91
N HIS A 716 -21.87 -32.42 -11.02
CA HIS A 716 -20.48 -31.99 -10.84
C HIS A 716 -19.72 -31.98 -12.17
N GLU A 717 -19.00 -30.90 -12.43
CA GLU A 717 -18.13 -30.82 -13.61
C GLU A 717 -16.91 -31.74 -13.41
N THR A 718 -16.53 -32.50 -14.44
CA THR A 718 -15.32 -33.33 -14.46
C THR A 718 -14.51 -33.09 -15.73
N ARG A 719 -13.25 -33.53 -15.77
CA ARG A 719 -12.36 -33.45 -16.94
C ARG A 719 -12.80 -34.41 -18.06
N ASN A 720 -13.10 -35.63 -17.69
CA ASN A 720 -13.62 -36.65 -18.60
C ASN A 720 -14.61 -37.56 -17.86
N LEU A 721 -15.43 -38.27 -18.62
CA LEU A 721 -16.41 -39.23 -18.08
C LEU A 721 -15.84 -40.65 -17.95
N ALA A 722 -14.65 -40.92 -18.49
CA ALA A 722 -14.11 -42.27 -18.65
C ALA A 722 -13.97 -43.04 -17.32
N PHE A 723 -13.69 -42.34 -16.22
CA PHE A 723 -13.53 -42.93 -14.89
C PHE A 723 -14.70 -42.65 -13.94
N VAL A 724 -15.82 -42.17 -14.47
CA VAL A 724 -17.01 -41.82 -13.69
C VAL A 724 -17.96 -43.01 -13.62
N GLY A 725 -18.45 -43.36 -12.43
CA GLY A 725 -19.37 -44.48 -12.24
C GLY A 725 -20.72 -44.26 -12.93
N ALA A 726 -21.40 -45.36 -13.26
CA ALA A 726 -22.66 -45.37 -14.02
C ALA A 726 -23.80 -44.54 -13.40
N SER A 727 -23.79 -44.36 -12.08
CA SER A 727 -24.78 -43.60 -11.30
C SER A 727 -24.30 -42.21 -10.87
N ASP A 728 -23.06 -41.85 -11.18
CA ASP A 728 -22.45 -40.62 -10.67
C ASP A 728 -22.91 -39.42 -11.50
N ARG A 729 -23.37 -38.37 -10.80
CA ARG A 729 -23.94 -37.15 -11.41
C ARG A 729 -22.84 -36.21 -11.87
N HIS A 730 -22.19 -36.55 -12.97
CA HIS A 730 -21.13 -35.74 -13.56
C HIS A 730 -21.45 -35.30 -14.98
N PHE A 731 -20.85 -34.18 -15.38
CA PHE A 731 -20.90 -33.68 -16.75
C PHE A 731 -19.53 -33.15 -17.16
N VAL A 732 -19.30 -33.06 -18.47
CA VAL A 732 -18.12 -32.43 -19.05
C VAL A 732 -18.52 -31.19 -19.83
N THR A 733 -17.59 -30.25 -19.96
CA THR A 733 -17.77 -29.02 -20.73
C THR A 733 -16.81 -29.01 -21.92
N ALA A 734 -17.28 -28.48 -23.04
CA ALA A 734 -16.49 -28.26 -24.24
C ALA A 734 -16.81 -26.87 -24.80
N THR A 735 -15.80 -26.04 -24.99
CA THR A 735 -15.96 -24.69 -25.56
C THR A 735 -15.42 -24.65 -26.97
N ASP A 736 -16.21 -24.09 -27.90
CA ASP A 736 -15.81 -23.90 -29.29
C ASP A 736 -15.08 -22.57 -29.54
N ASP A 737 -14.81 -22.28 -30.80
CA ASP A 737 -14.03 -21.11 -31.22
C ASP A 737 -14.78 -19.78 -31.05
N ASP A 738 -16.11 -19.83 -31.06
CA ASP A 738 -16.98 -18.69 -30.80
C ASP A 738 -17.21 -18.46 -29.29
N GLY A 739 -16.52 -19.23 -28.44
CA GLY A 739 -16.64 -19.16 -26.99
C GLY A 739 -17.92 -19.79 -26.45
N ARG A 740 -18.66 -20.57 -27.26
CA ARG A 740 -19.87 -21.27 -26.82
C ARG A 740 -19.51 -22.54 -26.09
N THR A 741 -20.00 -22.67 -24.87
CA THR A 741 -19.77 -23.86 -24.05
C THR A 741 -20.95 -24.82 -24.16
N THR A 742 -20.65 -26.07 -24.48
CA THR A 742 -21.57 -27.20 -24.48
C THR A 742 -21.32 -28.06 -23.24
N VAL A 743 -22.39 -28.37 -22.52
CA VAL A 743 -22.42 -29.28 -21.38
C VAL A 743 -22.89 -30.65 -21.87
N GLN A 744 -22.13 -31.70 -21.61
CA GLN A 744 -22.42 -33.07 -22.03
C GLN A 744 -22.49 -34.03 -20.83
N PHE A 745 -23.53 -34.87 -20.83
CA PHE A 745 -23.82 -35.83 -19.76
C PHE A 745 -23.38 -37.26 -20.11
N GLY A 746 -23.48 -38.18 -19.14
CA GLY A 746 -23.08 -39.57 -19.30
C GLY A 746 -24.01 -40.42 -20.17
N ASP A 747 -23.54 -41.63 -20.49
CA ASP A 747 -24.25 -42.66 -21.26
C ASP A 747 -24.91 -43.73 -20.38
N GLY A 748 -24.79 -43.62 -19.05
CA GLY A 748 -25.27 -44.61 -18.08
C GLY A 748 -24.29 -45.76 -17.80
N VAL A 749 -23.09 -45.73 -18.39
CA VAL A 749 -21.95 -46.57 -18.04
C VAL A 749 -20.83 -45.68 -17.48
N HIS A 750 -20.54 -44.60 -18.20
CA HIS A 750 -19.56 -43.56 -17.89
C HIS A 750 -20.31 -42.29 -17.49
N GLY A 751 -20.72 -42.22 -16.23
CA GLY A 751 -21.61 -41.17 -15.71
C GLY A 751 -23.10 -41.43 -15.91
N ALA A 752 -23.90 -40.84 -15.02
CA ALA A 752 -25.35 -40.98 -15.02
C ALA A 752 -26.00 -40.36 -16.27
N ARG A 753 -27.06 -41.03 -16.76
CA ARG A 753 -28.00 -40.43 -17.70
C ARG A 753 -28.86 -39.39 -17.00
N LEU A 754 -29.32 -38.41 -17.76
CA LEU A 754 -30.28 -37.43 -17.26
C LEU A 754 -31.61 -38.11 -16.89
N PRO A 755 -32.21 -37.81 -15.74
CA PRO A 755 -33.58 -38.19 -15.48
C PRO A 755 -34.55 -37.49 -16.45
N THR A 756 -35.59 -38.20 -16.87
CA THR A 756 -36.64 -37.62 -17.70
C THR A 756 -37.37 -36.52 -16.93
N GLY A 757 -37.47 -35.33 -17.51
CA GLY A 757 -38.20 -34.21 -16.92
C GLY A 757 -38.38 -33.08 -17.92
N VAL A 758 -39.25 -32.12 -17.61
CA VAL A 758 -39.51 -30.94 -18.44
C VAL A 758 -38.73 -29.78 -17.86
N GLU A 759 -37.93 -29.11 -18.70
CA GLU A 759 -37.15 -27.92 -18.32
C GLU A 759 -36.31 -28.10 -17.05
N ASN A 760 -35.92 -29.35 -16.80
CA ASN A 760 -35.33 -29.73 -15.53
C ASN A 760 -33.83 -29.51 -15.47
N VAL A 761 -33.17 -29.18 -16.58
CA VAL A 761 -31.73 -28.88 -16.64
C VAL A 761 -31.54 -27.37 -16.53
N VAL A 762 -31.03 -26.91 -15.38
CA VAL A 762 -30.83 -25.50 -15.06
C VAL A 762 -29.34 -25.23 -14.83
N ALA A 763 -28.80 -24.24 -15.53
CA ALA A 763 -27.43 -23.77 -15.37
C ALA A 763 -27.43 -22.39 -14.69
N THR A 764 -26.51 -22.21 -13.74
CA THR A 764 -26.16 -20.90 -13.19
C THR A 764 -24.67 -20.70 -13.36
N TYR A 765 -24.26 -19.66 -14.07
CA TYR A 765 -22.88 -19.40 -14.43
C TYR A 765 -22.67 -17.90 -14.66
N ARG A 766 -21.43 -17.48 -14.87
CA ARG A 766 -21.13 -16.07 -15.19
C ARG A 766 -20.70 -15.92 -16.64
N ASN A 767 -21.02 -14.79 -17.27
CA ASN A 767 -20.54 -14.42 -18.59
C ASN A 767 -19.69 -13.15 -18.54
N GLY A 768 -18.54 -13.16 -19.23
CA GLY A 768 -17.54 -12.08 -19.22
C GLY A 768 -16.20 -12.54 -18.65
N ILE A 769 -15.16 -12.46 -19.48
CA ILE A 769 -13.76 -12.88 -19.20
C ILE A 769 -12.81 -12.02 -20.03
N GLY A 770 -11.53 -12.27 -19.91
CA GLY A 770 -10.57 -11.77 -20.88
C GLY A 770 -9.82 -10.53 -20.44
N THR A 771 -9.00 -10.05 -21.36
CA THR A 771 -8.23 -8.81 -21.22
C THR A 771 -9.08 -7.55 -21.06
N PRO A 772 -10.33 -7.42 -21.57
CA PRO A 772 -11.17 -6.25 -21.32
C PRO A 772 -11.45 -5.99 -19.84
N GLY A 773 -11.41 -7.02 -18.99
CA GLY A 773 -11.59 -6.89 -17.55
C GLY A 773 -10.43 -6.19 -16.82
N ASN A 774 -9.28 -5.96 -17.45
CA ASN A 774 -8.11 -5.29 -16.84
C ASN A 774 -8.26 -3.75 -16.84
N VAL A 775 -9.26 -3.26 -16.14
CA VAL A 775 -9.58 -1.83 -16.04
C VAL A 775 -8.64 -1.06 -15.11
N ARG A 776 -8.43 0.23 -15.40
CA ARG A 776 -7.55 1.12 -14.61
C ARG A 776 -8.11 1.39 -13.22
N ALA A 777 -7.28 1.92 -12.33
CA ALA A 777 -7.75 2.46 -11.05
C ALA A 777 -8.81 3.55 -11.30
N GLN A 778 -9.82 3.60 -10.42
CA GLN A 778 -10.95 4.52 -10.42
C GLN A 778 -11.91 4.39 -11.61
N GLN A 779 -11.71 3.41 -12.49
CA GLN A 779 -12.53 3.23 -13.68
C GLN A 779 -13.87 2.52 -13.40
N VAL A 780 -13.94 1.65 -12.38
CA VAL A 780 -15.18 1.04 -11.88
C VAL A 780 -15.84 2.03 -10.93
N SER A 781 -16.88 2.71 -11.39
CA SER A 781 -17.54 3.78 -10.63
C SER A 781 -19.06 3.80 -10.73
N LEU A 782 -19.67 2.86 -11.46
CA LEU A 782 -21.12 2.81 -11.64
C LEU A 782 -21.74 1.66 -10.82
N LEU A 783 -22.73 1.97 -10.00
CA LEU A 783 -23.55 0.97 -9.31
C LEU A 783 -24.64 0.41 -10.23
N ALA A 784 -24.46 -0.83 -10.67
CA ALA A 784 -25.48 -1.55 -11.44
C ALA A 784 -26.51 -2.23 -10.53
N THR A 785 -26.06 -2.84 -9.43
CA THR A 785 -26.93 -3.23 -8.31
C THR A 785 -26.87 -2.11 -7.27
N ARG A 786 -28.03 -1.62 -6.82
CA ARG A 786 -28.13 -0.54 -5.82
C ARG A 786 -28.78 -1.06 -4.53
N PRO A 787 -28.01 -1.71 -3.62
CA PRO A 787 -28.51 -2.01 -2.28
C PRO A 787 -28.94 -0.72 -1.58
N LEU A 788 -30.02 -0.79 -0.79
CA LEU A 788 -30.55 0.36 -0.07
C LEU A 788 -29.48 0.94 0.88
N GLY A 789 -29.25 2.26 0.83
CA GLY A 789 -28.24 2.95 1.65
C GLY A 789 -26.83 3.00 1.04
N VAL A 790 -26.59 2.38 -0.12
CA VAL A 790 -25.31 2.50 -0.84
C VAL A 790 -25.37 3.67 -1.83
N LYS A 791 -24.42 4.60 -1.71
CA LYS A 791 -24.32 5.80 -2.54
C LYS A 791 -23.48 5.58 -3.80
N ASP A 792 -22.27 5.06 -3.63
CA ASP A 792 -21.27 4.95 -4.70
C ASP A 792 -20.37 3.72 -4.53
N VAL A 793 -19.66 3.36 -5.58
CA VAL A 793 -18.61 2.33 -5.60
C VAL A 793 -17.40 2.87 -6.35
N ILE A 794 -16.19 2.52 -5.91
CA ILE A 794 -14.96 2.83 -6.65
C ILE A 794 -13.97 1.68 -6.53
N ASN A 795 -13.09 1.51 -7.52
CA ASN A 795 -11.89 0.68 -7.39
C ASN A 795 -10.63 1.56 -7.21
N PRO A 796 -10.14 1.83 -5.99
CA PRO A 796 -8.92 2.62 -5.81
C PRO A 796 -7.69 1.99 -6.47
N LEU A 797 -7.70 0.67 -6.63
CA LEU A 797 -6.68 -0.13 -7.30
C LEU A 797 -7.17 -0.62 -8.67
N ARG A 798 -6.26 -0.78 -9.63
CA ARG A 798 -6.58 -1.35 -10.95
C ARG A 798 -7.06 -2.80 -10.84
N ALA A 799 -7.89 -3.23 -11.79
CA ALA A 799 -8.18 -4.65 -11.96
C ALA A 799 -7.04 -5.34 -12.72
N SER A 800 -6.73 -6.59 -12.38
CA SER A 800 -5.66 -7.35 -13.04
C SER A 800 -5.91 -8.86 -13.02
N GLY A 801 -5.15 -9.58 -13.85
CA GLY A 801 -5.22 -11.04 -13.98
C GLY A 801 -6.21 -11.56 -15.02
N GLY A 802 -6.92 -10.67 -15.73
CA GLY A 802 -7.79 -11.04 -16.85
C GLY A 802 -6.97 -11.42 -18.08
N ALA A 803 -7.34 -12.51 -18.75
CA ALA A 803 -6.63 -13.02 -19.92
C ALA A 803 -7.59 -13.71 -20.87
N ASP A 804 -7.34 -13.57 -22.18
CA ASP A 804 -8.16 -14.21 -23.21
C ASP A 804 -7.89 -15.71 -23.29
N ALA A 805 -8.81 -16.44 -23.93
CA ALA A 805 -8.66 -17.88 -24.11
C ALA A 805 -7.45 -18.18 -24.99
N GLU A 806 -6.84 -19.34 -24.76
CA GLU A 806 -5.71 -19.81 -25.52
C GLU A 806 -6.02 -19.87 -27.02
N THR A 807 -5.12 -19.34 -27.84
CA THR A 807 -5.23 -19.37 -29.30
C THR A 807 -4.85 -20.73 -29.87
N ARG A 808 -5.23 -21.02 -31.12
CA ARG A 808 -4.82 -22.25 -31.83
C ARG A 808 -3.30 -22.43 -31.79
N ASP A 809 -2.55 -21.38 -32.11
CA ASP A 809 -1.10 -21.47 -32.23
C ASP A 809 -0.40 -21.58 -30.88
N GLN A 810 -0.99 -21.03 -29.81
CA GLN A 810 -0.55 -21.28 -28.44
C GLN A 810 -0.82 -22.74 -28.04
N ALA A 811 -2.01 -23.28 -28.32
CA ALA A 811 -2.35 -24.68 -28.04
C ALA A 811 -1.39 -25.66 -28.72
N ARG A 812 -0.98 -25.38 -29.98
CA ARG A 812 0.02 -26.19 -30.70
C ARG A 812 1.37 -26.29 -29.98
N ARG A 813 1.72 -25.28 -29.19
CA ARG A 813 2.95 -25.25 -28.38
C ARG A 813 2.76 -25.84 -26.99
N ASN A 814 1.56 -25.69 -26.41
CA ASN A 814 1.30 -26.06 -25.02
C ASN A 814 0.78 -27.48 -24.83
N VAL A 815 0.04 -28.04 -25.78
CA VAL A 815 -0.47 -29.42 -25.73
C VAL A 815 0.64 -30.45 -25.45
N PRO A 816 1.83 -30.41 -26.10
CA PRO A 816 2.90 -31.36 -25.81
C PRO A 816 3.48 -31.20 -24.40
N LEU A 817 3.44 -30.00 -23.83
CA LEU A 817 3.99 -29.71 -22.50
C LEU A 817 3.14 -30.31 -21.38
N ALA A 818 1.83 -30.39 -21.58
CA ALA A 818 0.91 -30.95 -20.60
C ALA A 818 1.15 -32.44 -20.31
N VAL A 819 1.71 -33.18 -21.27
CA VAL A 819 2.05 -34.60 -21.09
C VAL A 819 3.40 -34.79 -20.39
N LEU A 820 4.25 -33.76 -20.37
CA LEU A 820 5.56 -33.80 -19.72
C LEU A 820 5.46 -33.52 -18.21
N ALA A 821 4.55 -32.64 -17.80
CA ALA A 821 4.31 -32.29 -16.40
C ALA A 821 3.17 -33.13 -15.81
N LEU A 822 3.47 -34.30 -15.25
CA LEU A 822 2.49 -35.26 -14.68
C LEU A 822 1.97 -34.83 -13.29
N ASP A 823 1.33 -33.67 -13.19
CA ASP A 823 0.70 -33.11 -11.96
C ASP A 823 1.65 -32.96 -10.74
N ARG A 824 2.97 -33.03 -10.98
CA ARG A 824 4.04 -32.85 -9.98
C ARG A 824 5.25 -32.17 -10.61
N LEU A 825 5.83 -31.19 -9.92
CA LEU A 825 6.96 -30.40 -10.43
C LEU A 825 8.26 -30.95 -9.85
N VAL A 826 9.03 -31.67 -10.68
CA VAL A 826 10.27 -32.34 -10.26
C VAL A 826 11.49 -31.64 -10.84
N SER A 827 11.47 -31.37 -12.15
CA SER A 827 12.53 -30.69 -12.87
C SER A 827 12.33 -29.17 -12.89
N VAL A 828 13.39 -28.40 -13.10
CA VAL A 828 13.29 -26.93 -13.27
C VAL A 828 12.41 -26.57 -14.47
N ALA A 829 12.47 -27.36 -15.55
CA ALA A 829 11.63 -27.15 -16.72
C ALA A 829 10.14 -27.33 -16.39
N ASP A 830 9.79 -28.27 -15.49
CA ASP A 830 8.42 -28.52 -15.07
C ASP A 830 7.78 -27.26 -14.45
N TYR A 831 8.54 -26.48 -13.67
CA TYR A 831 8.05 -25.21 -13.11
C TYR A 831 7.70 -24.19 -14.20
N ALA A 832 8.50 -24.13 -15.27
CA ALA A 832 8.23 -23.24 -16.40
C ALA A 832 7.02 -23.71 -17.22
N ASP A 833 6.93 -25.01 -17.48
CA ASP A 833 5.88 -25.59 -18.30
C ASP A 833 4.53 -25.57 -17.56
N PHE A 834 4.53 -25.86 -16.25
CA PHE A 834 3.38 -25.70 -15.38
C PHE A 834 2.89 -24.26 -15.36
N ALA A 835 3.79 -23.29 -15.10
CA ALA A 835 3.43 -21.88 -15.11
C ALA A 835 2.91 -21.43 -16.48
N ARG A 836 3.42 -21.96 -17.59
CA ARG A 836 2.92 -21.68 -18.94
C ARG A 836 1.53 -22.28 -19.18
N SER A 837 1.23 -23.44 -18.59
CA SER A 837 -0.11 -24.05 -18.66
C SER A 837 -1.15 -23.39 -17.75
N PHE A 838 -0.71 -22.57 -16.80
CA PHE A 838 -1.58 -21.88 -15.85
C PHE A 838 -2.40 -20.78 -16.55
N GLY A 839 -3.72 -20.78 -16.37
CA GLY A 839 -4.60 -19.76 -16.96
C GLY A 839 -4.23 -18.34 -16.51
N GLY A 840 -4.09 -17.41 -17.46
CA GLY A 840 -3.64 -16.04 -17.21
C GLY A 840 -2.17 -15.77 -17.54
N VAL A 841 -1.34 -16.80 -17.62
CA VAL A 841 0.08 -16.68 -17.95
C VAL A 841 0.31 -16.85 -19.46
N GLY A 842 0.95 -15.89 -20.09
CA GLY A 842 1.32 -15.97 -21.51
C GLY A 842 2.63 -16.72 -21.72
N LYS A 843 3.64 -16.41 -20.91
CA LYS A 843 4.98 -17.00 -20.99
C LYS A 843 5.56 -17.25 -19.61
N ALA A 844 6.36 -18.29 -19.51
CA ALA A 844 7.12 -18.61 -18.31
C ALA A 844 8.47 -19.23 -18.66
N VAL A 845 9.48 -18.93 -17.85
CA VAL A 845 10.78 -19.61 -17.80
C VAL A 845 11.19 -19.78 -16.36
N ALA A 846 11.85 -20.89 -16.04
CA ALA A 846 12.34 -21.18 -14.70
C ALA A 846 13.86 -21.44 -14.76
N VAL A 847 14.57 -20.91 -13.78
CA VAL A 847 16.02 -21.08 -13.62
C VAL A 847 16.30 -21.43 -12.17
N LYS A 848 17.13 -22.45 -11.93
CA LYS A 848 17.63 -22.75 -10.59
C LYS A 848 18.87 -21.92 -10.30
N LEU A 849 18.82 -21.12 -9.26
CA LEU A 849 19.88 -20.24 -8.81
C LEU A 849 20.27 -20.64 -7.39
N GLY A 850 21.33 -21.44 -7.26
CA GLY A 850 21.73 -22.04 -5.99
C GLY A 850 20.64 -22.97 -5.43
N GLY A 851 20.13 -22.63 -4.24
CA GLY A 851 19.05 -23.35 -3.56
C GLY A 851 17.63 -22.87 -3.88
N LEU A 852 17.45 -21.93 -4.81
CA LEU A 852 16.17 -21.30 -5.15
C LEU A 852 15.78 -21.63 -6.59
N VAL A 853 14.50 -21.85 -6.85
CA VAL A 853 13.95 -21.84 -8.22
C VAL A 853 13.28 -20.50 -8.47
N GLN A 854 13.82 -19.76 -9.44
CA GLN A 854 13.28 -18.50 -9.91
C GLN A 854 12.39 -18.76 -11.12
N VAL A 855 11.09 -18.49 -10.99
CA VAL A 855 10.12 -18.54 -12.07
C VAL A 855 9.84 -17.12 -12.53
N THR A 856 10.14 -16.83 -13.79
CA THR A 856 9.78 -15.55 -14.43
C THR A 856 8.57 -15.73 -15.31
N ILE A 857 7.57 -14.88 -15.16
CA ILE A 857 6.32 -14.92 -15.93
C ILE A 857 6.04 -13.63 -16.71
N ALA A 858 5.28 -13.74 -17.79
CA ALA A 858 4.63 -12.63 -18.47
C ALA A 858 3.14 -12.96 -18.61
N GLY A 859 2.26 -11.97 -18.39
CA GLY A 859 0.83 -12.12 -18.62
C GLY A 859 0.49 -12.42 -20.08
N ALA A 860 -0.69 -12.97 -20.33
CA ALA A 860 -1.19 -13.14 -21.70
C ALA A 860 -1.19 -11.79 -22.42
N ALA A 861 -0.68 -11.74 -23.66
CA ALA A 861 -0.46 -10.51 -24.41
C ALA A 861 0.32 -9.42 -23.64
N ASP A 862 1.19 -9.83 -22.72
CA ASP A 862 1.96 -8.95 -21.84
C ASP A 862 1.12 -8.07 -20.88
N ALA A 863 -0.11 -8.50 -20.59
CA ALA A 863 -0.97 -7.81 -19.65
C ALA A 863 -0.30 -7.66 -18.27
N PRO A 864 -0.38 -6.47 -17.62
CA PRO A 864 0.21 -6.26 -16.30
C PRO A 864 -0.33 -7.24 -15.25
N ILE A 865 0.57 -7.94 -14.57
CA ILE A 865 0.24 -8.79 -13.43
C ILE A 865 0.64 -8.07 -12.15
N ASP A 866 -0.33 -7.79 -11.30
CA ASP A 866 -0.07 -7.24 -9.98
C ASP A 866 0.32 -8.36 -9.00
N PRO A 867 1.36 -8.22 -8.15
CA PRO A 867 1.64 -9.19 -7.09
C PRO A 867 0.44 -9.41 -6.15
N SER A 868 -0.42 -8.41 -6.00
CA SER A 868 -1.66 -8.50 -5.22
C SER A 868 -2.85 -9.10 -5.98
N SER A 869 -2.67 -9.51 -7.23
CA SER A 869 -3.71 -10.16 -8.05
C SER A 869 -3.95 -11.61 -7.63
N ASP A 870 -5.15 -12.14 -7.91
CA ASP A 870 -5.44 -13.55 -7.66
C ASP A 870 -4.59 -14.47 -8.52
N LEU A 871 -4.31 -14.07 -9.77
CA LEU A 871 -3.44 -14.81 -10.68
C LEU A 871 -2.06 -15.07 -10.06
N TYR A 872 -1.41 -14.02 -9.56
CA TYR A 872 -0.08 -14.14 -8.96
C TYR A 872 -0.11 -15.01 -7.69
N ARG A 873 -1.07 -14.77 -6.79
CA ARG A 873 -1.18 -15.53 -5.53
C ARG A 873 -1.49 -17.01 -5.76
N ASN A 874 -2.45 -17.31 -6.63
CA ASN A 874 -2.87 -18.68 -6.91
C ASN A 874 -1.77 -19.46 -7.64
N LEU A 875 -1.05 -18.81 -8.57
CA LEU A 875 0.09 -19.43 -9.24
C LEU A 875 1.21 -19.73 -8.24
N LEU A 876 1.59 -18.77 -7.38
CA LEU A 876 2.61 -19.01 -6.37
C LEU A 876 2.21 -20.14 -5.42
N GLN A 877 0.96 -20.16 -4.98
CA GLN A 877 0.42 -21.23 -4.13
C GLN A 877 0.44 -22.59 -4.86
N ALA A 878 0.06 -22.63 -6.14
CA ALA A 878 0.07 -23.86 -6.93
C ALA A 878 1.51 -24.38 -7.13
N LEU A 879 2.47 -23.50 -7.46
CA LEU A 879 3.88 -23.87 -7.57
C LEU A 879 4.43 -24.45 -6.26
N GLN A 880 4.03 -23.91 -5.11
CA GLN A 880 4.41 -24.42 -3.79
C GLN A 880 3.71 -25.74 -3.43
N GLN A 881 2.46 -25.92 -3.85
CA GLN A 881 1.66 -27.10 -3.54
C GLN A 881 2.05 -28.32 -4.37
N TYR A 882 2.32 -28.13 -5.67
CA TYR A 882 2.66 -29.20 -6.61
C TYR A 882 4.17 -29.40 -6.79
N GLY A 883 4.98 -28.46 -6.29
CA GLY A 883 6.44 -28.52 -6.28
C GLY A 883 7.04 -29.19 -5.04
N ASP A 884 8.36 -29.08 -4.91
CA ASP A 884 9.10 -29.60 -3.76
C ASP A 884 8.98 -28.62 -2.58
N PRO A 885 8.37 -29.02 -1.44
CA PRO A 885 8.19 -28.13 -0.29
C PRO A 885 9.50 -27.65 0.34
N SER A 886 10.61 -28.36 0.10
CA SER A 886 11.94 -28.01 0.61
C SER A 886 12.69 -27.00 -0.25
N LEU A 887 12.20 -26.75 -1.46
CA LEU A 887 12.82 -25.85 -2.43
C LEU A 887 12.07 -24.51 -2.44
N PRO A 888 12.68 -23.42 -1.97
CA PRO A 888 12.10 -22.10 -2.12
C PRO A 888 11.80 -21.82 -3.60
N VAL A 889 10.62 -21.26 -3.86
CA VAL A 889 10.21 -20.79 -5.19
C VAL A 889 9.97 -19.29 -5.09
N ARG A 890 10.57 -18.53 -6.00
CA ARG A 890 10.32 -17.10 -6.16
C ARG A 890 9.71 -16.85 -7.54
N LEU A 891 8.68 -16.02 -7.55
CA LEU A 891 7.90 -15.69 -8.74
C LEU A 891 8.05 -14.19 -9.01
N ASP A 892 8.57 -13.83 -10.17
CA ASP A 892 8.68 -12.43 -10.59
C ASP A 892 8.13 -12.23 -12.00
N VAL A 893 7.65 -11.01 -12.27
CA VAL A 893 7.25 -10.60 -13.63
C VAL A 893 8.50 -10.24 -14.42
N ARG A 894 8.49 -10.57 -15.72
CA ARG A 894 9.59 -10.35 -16.67
C ARG A 894 10.12 -8.91 -16.71
N GLU A 895 11.42 -8.79 -16.98
CA GLU A 895 12.06 -7.51 -17.31
C GLU A 895 11.78 -7.16 -18.80
N LEU A 896 11.31 -5.94 -19.09
CA LEU A 896 10.99 -5.54 -20.48
C LEU A 896 12.25 -5.06 -21.18
N LEU A 897 12.45 -5.51 -22.41
CA LEU A 897 13.42 -4.95 -23.34
C LEU A 897 12.70 -4.50 -24.61
N ALA A 898 12.62 -3.19 -24.87
CA ALA A 898 12.00 -2.68 -26.10
C ALA A 898 13.00 -2.79 -27.24
N LEU A 899 12.67 -3.56 -28.28
CA LEU A 899 13.50 -3.63 -29.48
C LEU A 899 13.41 -2.32 -30.26
N THR A 900 14.54 -1.86 -30.81
CA THR A 900 14.60 -0.66 -31.65
C THR A 900 15.18 -1.01 -33.02
N VAL A 901 14.51 -0.54 -34.07
CA VAL A 901 14.85 -0.81 -35.47
C VAL A 901 14.73 0.46 -36.28
N SER A 902 15.77 0.79 -37.05
CA SER A 902 15.73 1.76 -38.14
C SER A 902 16.25 1.09 -39.41
N ALA A 903 15.47 1.10 -40.47
CA ALA A 903 15.87 0.47 -41.73
C ALA A 903 15.31 1.21 -42.95
N LYS A 904 16.10 1.20 -44.02
CA LYS A 904 15.72 1.60 -45.38
C LYS A 904 15.34 0.37 -46.19
N VAL A 905 14.25 0.49 -46.92
CA VAL A 905 13.69 -0.62 -47.71
C VAL A 905 13.69 -0.22 -49.18
N GLY A 906 14.43 -0.97 -50.00
CA GLY A 906 14.38 -0.85 -51.45
C GLY A 906 13.22 -1.65 -52.01
N LEU A 907 12.41 -1.04 -52.88
CA LEU A 907 11.23 -1.67 -53.49
C LEU A 907 11.57 -2.34 -54.82
N LEU A 908 10.83 -3.38 -55.17
CA LEU A 908 10.81 -3.95 -56.52
C LEU A 908 10.13 -2.96 -57.49
N PRO A 909 10.47 -2.98 -58.79
CA PRO A 909 9.77 -2.20 -59.81
C PRO A 909 8.25 -2.42 -59.72
N ASP A 910 7.48 -1.37 -59.94
CA ASP A 910 6.01 -1.34 -59.92
C ASP A 910 5.31 -1.44 -58.54
N PHE A 911 6.05 -1.57 -57.43
CA PHE A 911 5.47 -1.50 -56.08
C PHE A 911 5.55 -0.08 -55.49
N ALA A 912 4.51 0.33 -54.74
CA ALA A 912 4.43 1.62 -54.05
C ALA A 912 4.66 1.49 -52.54
N TRP A 913 5.35 2.48 -51.94
CA TRP A 913 5.69 2.50 -50.52
C TRP A 913 4.47 2.36 -49.61
N GLU A 914 3.38 3.04 -49.93
CA GLU A 914 2.13 3.06 -49.16
C GLU A 914 1.46 1.69 -49.07
N SER A 915 1.78 0.77 -49.99
CA SER A 915 1.29 -0.61 -49.98
C SER A 915 2.27 -1.58 -49.31
N VAL A 916 3.57 -1.33 -49.40
CA VAL A 916 4.62 -2.25 -48.90
C VAL A 916 4.98 -1.97 -47.45
N GLU A 917 5.10 -0.71 -47.03
CA GLU A 917 5.47 -0.33 -45.66
C GLU A 917 4.53 -0.94 -44.60
N PRO A 918 3.19 -0.88 -44.76
CA PRO A 918 2.30 -1.47 -43.78
C PRO A 918 2.44 -3.00 -43.70
N ALA A 919 2.72 -3.65 -44.83
CA ALA A 919 2.95 -5.09 -44.89
C ALA A 919 4.27 -5.50 -44.21
N VAL A 920 5.34 -4.73 -44.41
CA VAL A 920 6.63 -4.93 -43.72
C VAL A 920 6.49 -4.68 -42.23
N ARG A 921 5.82 -3.60 -41.83
CA ARG A 921 5.53 -3.28 -40.43
C ARG A 921 4.73 -4.39 -39.76
N ALA A 922 3.66 -4.87 -40.40
CA ALA A 922 2.86 -5.97 -39.88
C ALA A 922 3.67 -7.26 -39.73
N ALA A 923 4.52 -7.59 -40.72
CA ALA A 923 5.40 -8.77 -40.65
C ALA A 923 6.41 -8.68 -39.50
N LEU A 924 7.02 -7.51 -39.29
CA LEU A 924 7.94 -7.28 -38.17
C LEU A 924 7.23 -7.29 -36.81
N LEU A 925 6.07 -6.65 -36.69
CA LEU A 925 5.28 -6.66 -35.46
C LEU A 925 4.74 -8.05 -35.12
N ASP A 926 4.50 -8.93 -36.10
CA ASP A 926 4.18 -10.34 -35.86
C ASP A 926 5.43 -11.15 -35.46
N ALA A 927 6.50 -11.11 -36.28
CA ALA A 927 7.75 -11.85 -36.10
C ALA A 927 8.47 -11.52 -34.78
N PHE A 928 8.56 -10.22 -34.47
CA PHE A 928 9.21 -9.69 -33.27
C PHE A 928 8.21 -9.18 -32.24
N GLY A 929 6.94 -9.55 -32.36
CA GLY A 929 5.91 -9.26 -31.38
C GLY A 929 5.93 -10.20 -30.18
N PHE A 930 5.06 -9.90 -29.21
CA PHE A 930 4.94 -10.72 -28.00
C PHE A 930 4.67 -12.20 -28.33
N GLU A 931 3.79 -12.55 -29.26
CA GLU A 931 3.40 -13.95 -29.45
C GLU A 931 4.52 -14.88 -29.95
N ARG A 932 5.51 -14.37 -30.69
CA ARG A 932 6.60 -15.17 -31.26
C ARG A 932 7.92 -15.11 -30.49
N ARG A 933 8.15 -14.04 -29.72
CA ARG A 933 9.37 -13.88 -28.92
C ARG A 933 9.26 -14.63 -27.59
N ALA A 934 10.28 -15.39 -27.19
CA ALA A 934 10.33 -16.08 -25.90
C ALA A 934 11.13 -15.30 -24.85
N LEU A 935 10.91 -15.64 -23.57
CA LEU A 935 11.76 -15.15 -22.48
C LEU A 935 13.19 -15.67 -22.68
N ALA A 936 14.19 -14.82 -22.40
CA ALA A 936 15.61 -15.13 -22.60
C ALA A 936 15.99 -15.50 -24.06
N GLN A 937 15.22 -15.09 -25.06
CA GLN A 937 15.52 -15.32 -26.48
C GLN A 937 16.18 -14.09 -27.12
N ALA A 938 17.44 -14.24 -27.55
CA ALA A 938 18.16 -13.22 -28.30
C ALA A 938 17.51 -12.92 -29.67
N ALA A 939 17.55 -11.67 -30.14
CA ALA A 939 17.04 -11.27 -31.45
C ALA A 939 18.20 -11.10 -32.44
N TYR A 940 18.11 -11.72 -33.62
CA TYR A 940 19.21 -11.71 -34.59
C TYR A 940 18.93 -10.75 -35.76
N LEU A 941 19.96 -10.05 -36.22
CA LEU A 941 19.85 -9.15 -37.37
C LEU A 941 19.46 -9.90 -38.65
N SER A 942 20.00 -11.11 -38.84
CA SER A 942 19.68 -11.96 -39.98
C SER A 942 18.21 -12.40 -39.99
N GLU A 943 17.62 -12.67 -38.82
CA GLU A 943 16.19 -12.98 -38.66
C GLU A 943 15.34 -11.78 -39.08
N LEU A 944 15.75 -10.57 -38.71
CA LEU A 944 15.07 -9.33 -39.03
C LEU A 944 15.09 -9.05 -40.54
N VAL A 945 16.28 -9.11 -41.16
CA VAL A 945 16.45 -8.90 -42.60
C VAL A 945 15.67 -9.95 -43.41
N ALA A 946 15.73 -11.22 -43.01
CA ALA A 946 14.98 -12.29 -43.68
C ALA A 946 13.47 -12.08 -43.58
N CYS A 947 12.96 -11.60 -42.44
CA CYS A 947 11.54 -11.28 -42.27
C CYS A 947 11.10 -10.18 -43.25
N MET A 948 11.87 -9.09 -43.35
CA MET A 948 11.56 -7.97 -44.23
C MET A 948 11.66 -8.35 -45.71
N GLN A 949 12.70 -9.09 -46.12
CA GLN A 949 12.88 -9.53 -47.51
C GLN A 949 11.86 -10.57 -47.97
N ALA A 950 11.21 -11.29 -47.05
CA ALA A 950 10.15 -12.23 -47.39
C ALA A 950 8.85 -11.52 -47.82
N VAL A 951 8.70 -10.22 -47.56
CA VAL A 951 7.52 -9.43 -47.94
C VAL A 951 7.55 -9.15 -49.43
N ARG A 952 6.46 -9.50 -50.13
CA ARG A 952 6.31 -9.26 -51.56
C ARG A 952 6.41 -7.76 -51.85
N GLY A 953 7.33 -7.39 -52.75
CA GLY A 953 7.57 -6.00 -53.12
C GLY A 953 8.88 -5.43 -52.56
N VAL A 954 9.54 -6.12 -51.62
CA VAL A 954 10.86 -5.73 -51.11
C VAL A 954 11.96 -6.31 -52.01
N ALA A 955 12.84 -5.46 -52.53
CA ALA A 955 14.01 -5.86 -53.31
C ALA A 955 15.25 -6.07 -52.44
N TRP A 956 15.48 -5.17 -51.48
CA TRP A 956 16.59 -5.22 -50.54
C TRP A 956 16.28 -4.41 -49.28
N VAL A 957 17.08 -4.62 -48.23
CA VAL A 957 16.94 -3.94 -46.94
C VAL A 957 18.30 -3.51 -46.47
N ASP A 958 18.42 -2.26 -46.03
CA ASP A 958 19.60 -1.70 -45.37
C ASP A 958 19.19 -1.26 -43.96
N VAL A 959 19.84 -1.82 -42.95
CA VAL A 959 19.47 -1.57 -41.54
C VAL A 959 20.43 -0.53 -40.99
N ASP A 960 19.92 0.65 -40.64
CA ASP A 960 20.71 1.72 -40.04
C ASP A 960 20.95 1.48 -38.54
N ALA A 961 19.96 0.92 -37.84
CA ALA A 961 20.05 0.63 -36.41
C ALA A 961 19.26 -0.62 -36.01
N PHE A 962 19.86 -1.46 -35.18
CA PHE A 962 19.21 -2.59 -34.54
C PHE A 962 19.72 -2.74 -33.10
N GLY A 963 18.83 -2.57 -32.13
CA GLY A 963 19.23 -2.53 -30.73
C GLY A 963 18.07 -2.79 -29.79
N SER A 964 18.28 -2.38 -28.54
CA SER A 964 17.28 -2.48 -27.49
C SER A 964 17.42 -1.38 -26.47
N LEU A 965 16.29 -1.02 -25.87
CA LEU A 965 16.21 -0.11 -24.73
C LEU A 965 15.68 -0.89 -23.53
N ASP A 966 16.49 -0.93 -22.47
CA ASP A 966 16.07 -1.39 -21.15
C ASP A 966 15.72 -0.19 -20.25
N GLU A 967 15.14 -0.50 -19.09
CA GLU A 967 14.73 0.52 -18.11
C GLU A 967 15.93 1.38 -17.66
N ALA A 968 17.07 0.74 -17.37
CA ALA A 968 18.26 1.45 -16.89
C ALA A 968 18.80 2.47 -17.92
N THR A 969 18.83 2.11 -19.20
CA THR A 969 19.24 3.00 -20.29
C THR A 969 18.30 4.19 -20.43
N LEU A 970 17.00 3.97 -20.31
CA LEU A 970 16.00 5.05 -20.34
C LEU A 970 16.18 6.01 -19.16
N LEU A 971 16.42 5.49 -17.94
CA LEU A 971 16.65 6.30 -16.74
C LEU A 971 17.93 7.13 -16.81
N ALA A 972 19.01 6.58 -17.36
CA ALA A 972 20.26 7.31 -17.58
C ALA A 972 20.05 8.57 -18.44
N GLY A 973 19.13 8.51 -19.40
CA GLY A 973 18.70 9.65 -20.21
C GLY A 973 18.08 10.83 -19.45
N PHE A 974 17.60 10.59 -18.23
CA PHE A 974 17.09 11.61 -17.32
C PHE A 974 18.12 12.05 -16.26
N GLY A 975 19.40 11.71 -16.44
CA GLY A 975 20.49 12.12 -15.53
C GLY A 975 20.61 11.28 -14.26
N ALA A 976 20.02 10.09 -14.20
CA ALA A 976 20.04 9.17 -13.05
C ALA A 976 21.32 8.30 -12.93
N GLY A 977 22.49 8.85 -13.28
CA GLY A 977 23.78 8.16 -13.17
C GLY A 977 24.43 8.38 -11.81
N ASP A 978 25.04 7.34 -11.25
CA ASP A 978 25.63 7.28 -9.89
C ASP A 978 26.92 8.11 -9.71
N ASN A 979 27.11 9.17 -10.50
CA ASN A 979 28.23 10.09 -10.36
C ASN A 979 27.77 11.46 -10.86
N GLY A 980 27.90 12.50 -10.04
CA GLY A 980 27.51 13.89 -10.29
C GLY A 980 28.19 14.61 -11.46
N LYS A 981 28.44 13.92 -12.58
CA LYS A 981 28.61 14.53 -13.89
C LYS A 981 27.22 14.73 -14.45
N GLN A 982 26.88 15.98 -14.80
CA GLN A 982 25.73 16.28 -15.65
C GLN A 982 25.74 15.28 -16.82
N GLY A 983 24.81 14.34 -16.79
CA GLY A 983 24.70 13.31 -17.81
C GLY A 983 24.25 14.00 -19.08
N ASP A 984 25.18 14.22 -20.00
CA ASP A 984 24.87 14.61 -21.36
C ASP A 984 23.79 13.65 -21.89
N GLY A 985 22.72 14.18 -22.47
CA GLY A 985 21.73 13.43 -23.27
C GLY A 985 22.34 12.63 -24.43
N ALA A 986 23.67 12.69 -24.57
CA ALA A 986 24.51 11.84 -25.38
C ALA A 986 24.40 10.34 -25.04
N ALA A 987 23.94 9.88 -23.87
CA ALA A 987 23.84 8.43 -23.56
C ALA A 987 22.68 7.71 -24.29
N LEU A 988 21.48 8.31 -24.30
CA LEU A 988 20.38 7.84 -25.16
C LEU A 988 20.75 8.02 -26.63
N MET A 989 21.37 9.15 -26.96
CA MET A 989 21.88 9.40 -28.30
C MET A 989 23.05 8.49 -28.64
N THR A 990 23.83 7.83 -27.77
CA THR A 990 24.92 6.91 -28.16
C THR A 990 24.44 5.47 -28.30
N HIS A 991 23.32 5.09 -27.68
CA HIS A 991 22.61 3.86 -28.05
C HIS A 991 21.82 4.00 -29.36
N VAL A 992 21.32 5.20 -29.66
CA VAL A 992 20.70 5.53 -30.97
C VAL A 992 21.77 5.91 -32.02
N THR A 993 22.92 6.48 -31.61
CA THR A 993 24.12 6.76 -32.43
C THR A 993 25.25 5.78 -32.17
N ALA A 994 24.90 4.51 -31.96
CA ALA A 994 25.69 3.43 -32.56
C ALA A 994 25.75 3.57 -34.11
N ALA A 995 25.13 4.61 -34.69
CA ALA A 995 25.50 5.27 -35.94
C ALA A 995 26.98 5.75 -36.03
N THR A 996 27.79 5.66 -34.95
CA THR A 996 29.26 5.82 -35.02
C THR A 996 30.05 4.54 -34.70
N ALA A 997 29.38 3.44 -34.36
CA ALA A 997 29.97 2.12 -34.55
C ALA A 997 29.87 1.81 -36.04
N THR A 998 30.98 1.51 -36.70
CA THR A 998 31.03 1.19 -38.14
C THR A 998 30.24 -0.07 -38.53
N THR A 999 29.57 -0.76 -37.59
CA THR A 999 28.81 -1.99 -37.84
C THR A 999 27.61 -2.13 -36.90
N VAL A 1000 26.42 -2.34 -37.47
CA VAL A 1000 25.20 -2.77 -36.75
C VAL A 1000 25.45 -4.10 -36.02
N PRO A 1001 25.05 -4.25 -34.75
CA PRO A 1001 25.32 -5.48 -34.01
C PRO A 1001 24.59 -6.68 -34.65
N PRO A 1002 25.23 -7.86 -34.71
CA PRO A 1002 24.62 -9.04 -35.36
C PRO A 1002 23.45 -9.62 -34.55
N ARG A 1003 23.32 -9.27 -33.27
CA ARG A 1003 22.24 -9.68 -32.39
C ARG A 1003 22.05 -8.74 -31.20
N VAL A 1004 20.83 -8.71 -30.67
CA VAL A 1004 20.47 -8.15 -29.37
C VAL A 1004 20.48 -9.29 -28.34
N PRO A 1005 21.38 -9.27 -27.33
CA PRO A 1005 21.38 -10.27 -26.26
C PRO A 1005 20.18 -10.05 -25.34
N VAL A 1006 19.55 -11.15 -24.91
CA VAL A 1006 18.40 -11.14 -23.99
C VAL A 1006 18.70 -12.15 -22.90
N LEU A 1007 18.71 -11.70 -21.66
CA LEU A 1007 19.32 -12.44 -20.55
C LEU A 1007 18.30 -13.30 -19.78
N PRO A 1008 18.71 -14.49 -19.30
CA PRO A 1008 17.90 -15.27 -18.35
C PRO A 1008 17.90 -14.61 -16.97
N ALA A 1009 17.07 -15.15 -16.07
CA ALA A 1009 17.07 -14.75 -14.66
C ALA A 1009 18.45 -14.99 -14.04
N ARG A 1010 18.96 -13.98 -13.33
CA ARG A 1010 20.37 -13.93 -12.89
C ARG A 1010 20.53 -13.02 -11.67
N TYR A 1011 21.60 -13.20 -10.92
CA TYR A 1011 22.08 -12.16 -10.02
C TYR A 1011 22.84 -11.10 -10.83
N ASP A 1012 22.54 -9.83 -10.60
CA ASP A 1012 23.33 -8.73 -11.15
C ASP A 1012 24.62 -8.51 -10.34
N ASP A 1013 25.47 -7.58 -10.78
CA ASP A 1013 26.77 -7.30 -10.16
C ASP A 1013 26.65 -6.80 -8.71
N THR A 1014 25.45 -6.37 -8.29
CA THR A 1014 25.14 -5.96 -6.91
C THR A 1014 24.66 -7.11 -6.03
N GLY A 1015 24.54 -8.32 -6.58
CA GLY A 1015 23.96 -9.48 -5.91
C GLY A 1015 22.43 -9.45 -5.83
N THR A 1016 21.78 -8.54 -6.56
CA THR A 1016 20.31 -8.47 -6.62
C THR A 1016 19.79 -9.43 -7.69
N LEU A 1017 18.76 -10.21 -7.36
CA LEU A 1017 18.15 -11.13 -8.31
C LEU A 1017 17.28 -10.38 -9.33
N ARG A 1018 17.60 -10.52 -10.61
CA ARG A 1018 16.83 -9.99 -11.75
C ARG A 1018 16.04 -11.10 -12.45
N PRO A 1019 14.77 -10.87 -12.81
CA PRO A 1019 13.98 -11.81 -13.59
C PRO A 1019 14.52 -11.95 -15.03
N ALA A 1020 14.04 -12.94 -15.77
CA ALA A 1020 14.40 -13.09 -17.18
C ALA A 1020 13.85 -11.92 -18.02
N GLN A 1021 14.62 -11.53 -19.03
CA GLN A 1021 14.25 -10.47 -19.96
C GLN A 1021 13.35 -10.99 -21.08
N LEU A 1022 12.43 -10.14 -21.54
CA LEU A 1022 11.64 -10.34 -22.76
C LEU A 1022 11.87 -9.18 -23.72
N ALA A 1023 12.37 -9.49 -24.92
CA ALA A 1023 12.58 -8.51 -25.97
C ALA A 1023 11.54 -8.63 -27.09
N TYR A 1024 10.80 -7.56 -27.35
CA TYR A 1024 9.85 -7.48 -28.48
C TYR A 1024 9.66 -6.04 -28.96
N LEU A 1025 9.05 -5.87 -30.14
CA LEU A 1025 8.66 -4.57 -30.69
C LEU A 1025 7.30 -4.12 -30.11
N PRO A 1026 7.24 -3.07 -29.28
CA PRO A 1026 5.99 -2.59 -28.71
C PRO A 1026 5.11 -1.92 -29.77
N PRO A 1027 3.91 -2.44 -30.10
CA PRO A 1027 3.07 -1.87 -31.16
C PRO A 1027 2.47 -0.50 -30.79
N ASN A 1028 2.44 -0.17 -29.51
CA ASN A 1028 1.92 1.08 -28.95
C ASN A 1028 2.97 2.21 -28.89
N VAL A 1029 4.23 1.94 -29.26
CA VAL A 1029 5.30 2.95 -29.32
C VAL A 1029 5.88 2.94 -30.74
N PRO A 1030 5.24 3.60 -31.71
CA PRO A 1030 5.59 3.46 -33.13
C PRO A 1030 7.04 3.89 -33.43
N ASP A 1031 7.59 4.81 -32.65
CA ASP A 1031 8.94 5.35 -32.83
C ASP A 1031 10.06 4.36 -32.52
N THR A 1032 9.75 3.17 -31.99
CA THR A 1032 10.74 2.08 -31.87
C THR A 1032 10.97 1.35 -33.20
N LEU A 1033 10.11 1.54 -34.20
CA LEU A 1033 10.21 0.93 -35.53
C LEU A 1033 10.09 2.00 -36.63
N LEU A 1034 11.25 2.46 -37.10
CA LEU A 1034 11.39 3.45 -38.15
C LEU A 1034 11.71 2.75 -39.48
N LEU A 1035 10.81 2.92 -40.44
CA LEU A 1035 10.95 2.40 -41.80
C LEU A 1035 10.98 3.58 -42.77
N GLN A 1036 11.96 3.59 -43.66
CA GLN A 1036 12.10 4.61 -44.70
C GLN A 1036 12.19 3.94 -46.07
N GLU A 1037 11.62 4.58 -47.09
CA GLU A 1037 11.85 4.17 -48.46
C GLU A 1037 13.31 4.50 -48.83
N ALA A 1038 14.02 3.52 -49.40
CA ALA A 1038 15.33 3.79 -49.95
C ALA A 1038 15.19 4.62 -51.22
N THR A 1039 15.62 5.89 -51.18
CA THR A 1039 15.81 6.66 -52.40
C THR A 1039 16.92 6.03 -53.24
N PRO A 1040 16.69 5.78 -54.54
CA PRO A 1040 17.67 5.14 -55.43
C PRO A 1040 18.97 5.92 -55.59
#